data_AF-A0A8B9DZ77-F1
#
_entry.id   AF-A0A8B9DZ77-F1
#
_cell.length_a   1.000
_cell.length_b   1.000
_cell.length_c   1.000
_cell.angle_alpha   90.00
_cell.angle_beta   90.00
_cell.angle_gamma   90.00
#
_symmetry.space_group_name_H-M   'P 1'
#
loop_
_entity.id
_entity.type
_entity.pdbx_description
1 polymer ?
#
loop_
_entity_poly.entity_id
_entity_poly.type
_entity_poly.pdbx_seq_one_letter_code
_entity_poly.pdbx_strand_id
1 'polypeptide(L)'
;TPELGNWAEGLIFYHMDLYGSKERFDIFPEEPSGQADRSRGNSRKEPALSSEKIQHSQEAGYDLEKEVAELAKMYGLDEDKEKELALLGGHLETVERRWPPAHTQKAGSQGSELPGEASQDEDQSKAIAEDDAESHMWSREGLSSGGMSDERSSQAVSEEEETADVFCSTCKTPIRAFDKLFGEHRDHEVAQLSNAVESEKEEIHKNMCKLEEQIAQVENFASHLEEIFITVEENFGRQEQNFEVHYNDAVQVLAQKYEEQLEALGEEKRRKLEALYGQLVSCGEHLDTCKELTDTTQELYLENDKANFMKAAVTVVDRLEEFLKKEVDLELSTLPEFEERIIDFSEVEQLMNSINTIPAPCAPVINPQAPNAATGTSLRVCWGLFSDDTVECYQLCYKPVSNERHGDEQAEHVLKVKETYCTITNLLPNTQYEFWVSALNASGISPPSERAVYVTAPSPPIIKSKKIRSCENAALVCWESRDINPVDSYMVELSKLTDEENDDTITESIVGIPNCEVLIHLQPIQSYRICVRALNLGGSSERSEPVLIHTTGTYFCLNEDTAHPLLAILDDGFTIACDELENLECDLPVYDNSFTRCIGILGSLIPFPGKHYWEVEAEEDTEYRIGVAFENTPRHGYLGANNSSWCMRHIITPSRHKYEFLHSGMTPDIRITIPPTRIGVLLDYENYRLSFFNADIAQHLYTFNSHFQHYVHPCFALETPGILQIRTGIAAPPWTALP
;
A
#
# COMPACT_ATOMS: atom_id res chain seq x y z
N THR A 1 40.14 6.56 -35.52
CA THR A 1 39.69 5.20 -35.21
C THR A 1 38.91 5.28 -33.92
N PRO A 2 37.69 4.71 -33.90
CA PRO A 2 36.61 5.01 -32.96
C PRO A 2 36.75 4.10 -31.71
N GLU A 3 35.93 4.07 -30.67
CA GLU A 3 34.52 4.42 -30.48
C GLU A 3 34.28 4.48 -28.95
N LEU A 4 33.37 5.34 -28.50
CA LEU A 4 32.92 5.44 -27.12
C LEU A 4 32.06 4.23 -26.72
N GLY A 5 32.32 3.64 -25.56
CA GLY A 5 31.41 2.78 -24.80
C GLY A 5 31.83 2.82 -23.33
N ASN A 6 30.99 2.65 -22.32
CA ASN A 6 29.60 2.19 -22.26
C ASN A 6 29.17 2.39 -20.80
N TRP A 7 28.41 3.43 -20.46
CA TRP A 7 27.76 3.59 -19.14
C TRP A 7 26.50 4.46 -19.32
N ALA A 8 25.48 3.86 -19.95
CA ALA A 8 24.10 4.34 -19.95
C ALA A 8 23.21 3.12 -20.21
N GLU A 9 23.03 2.26 -19.20
CA GLU A 9 21.94 1.29 -19.21
C GLU A 9 20.66 2.04 -18.79
N GLY A 10 20.08 2.72 -19.78
CA GLY A 10 18.76 3.32 -19.69
C GLY A 10 17.69 2.25 -19.79
N LEU A 11 16.58 2.51 -19.10
CA LEU A 11 15.27 1.89 -19.25
C LEU A 11 15.05 1.41 -20.70
N ILE A 12 15.02 0.08 -20.87
CA ILE A 12 14.70 -0.54 -22.15
C ILE A 12 13.20 -0.40 -22.35
N PHE A 13 12.78 0.69 -22.99
CA PHE A 13 11.46 0.74 -23.60
C PHE A 13 11.46 -0.19 -24.81
N TYR A 14 10.65 -1.24 -24.75
CA TYR A 14 10.31 -2.00 -25.94
C TYR A 14 9.62 -1.05 -26.93
N HIS A 15 10.28 -0.78 -28.05
CA HIS A 15 9.64 -0.10 -29.18
C HIS A 15 8.57 -1.04 -29.73
N MET A 16 7.32 -0.80 -29.35
CA MET A 16 6.19 -1.53 -29.90
C MET A 16 5.84 -0.88 -31.24
N ASP A 17 6.40 -1.42 -32.32
CA ASP A 17 6.02 -1.08 -33.70
C ASP A 17 4.57 -1.55 -33.95
N LEU A 18 3.60 -0.74 -33.54
CA LEU A 18 2.17 -0.95 -33.79
C LEU A 18 1.62 0.07 -34.78
N TYR A 19 2.28 0.28 -35.92
CA TYR A 19 1.60 0.79 -37.13
C TYR A 19 2.23 0.19 -38.39
N GLY A 20 1.65 -0.92 -38.82
CA GLY A 20 1.93 -1.58 -40.09
C GLY A 20 0.63 -2.09 -40.74
N SER A 21 -0.45 -1.31 -40.71
CA SER A 21 -1.67 -1.62 -41.46
C SER A 21 -1.45 -1.32 -42.95
N LYS A 22 -1.04 -2.35 -43.69
CA LYS A 22 -1.16 -2.37 -45.15
C LYS A 22 -2.33 -3.28 -45.54
N GLU A 23 -3.54 -2.88 -45.15
CA GLU A 23 -4.78 -3.45 -45.67
C GLU A 23 -5.86 -2.36 -45.63
N ARG A 24 -5.80 -1.51 -46.65
CA ARG A 24 -6.87 -0.58 -47.02
C ARG A 24 -7.85 -1.38 -47.86
N PHE A 25 -8.97 -1.81 -47.28
CA PHE A 25 -10.13 -2.26 -48.06
C PHE A 25 -10.92 -1.01 -48.49
N ASP A 26 -10.66 -0.55 -49.72
CA ASP A 26 -11.46 0.47 -50.39
C ASP A 26 -12.82 -0.15 -50.77
N ILE A 27 -13.86 0.11 -49.97
CA ILE A 27 -15.25 -0.27 -50.25
C ILE A 27 -16.03 0.97 -50.70
N PHE A 28 -15.64 1.57 -51.83
CA PHE A 28 -16.52 2.42 -52.66
C PHE A 28 -15.93 2.49 -54.08
N PRO A 29 -16.64 2.04 -55.13
CA PRO A 29 -16.21 2.33 -56.49
C PRO A 29 -16.51 3.80 -56.83
N GLU A 30 -15.47 4.56 -57.17
CA GLU A 30 -15.58 5.90 -57.75
C GLU A 30 -16.33 5.86 -59.10
N GLU A 31 -17.25 6.82 -59.28
CA GLU A 31 -17.85 7.14 -60.58
C GLU A 31 -16.78 7.63 -61.58
N PRO A 32 -16.87 7.29 -62.88
CA PRO A 32 -16.16 8.03 -63.91
C PRO A 32 -17.11 8.95 -64.67
N SER A 33 -16.80 10.25 -64.64
CA SER A 33 -17.39 11.26 -65.51
C SER A 33 -16.47 11.55 -66.72
N GLY A 34 -16.99 11.27 -67.93
CA GLY A 34 -16.72 11.92 -69.23
C GLY A 34 -15.33 11.73 -69.88
N GLN A 35 -15.15 11.69 -71.21
CA GLN A 35 -16.03 11.92 -72.37
C GLN A 35 -15.25 11.58 -73.68
N ALA A 36 -15.95 10.99 -74.66
CA ALA A 36 -15.73 10.99 -76.13
C ALA A 36 -14.45 10.30 -76.73
N ASP A 37 -14.46 9.64 -77.90
CA ASP A 37 -15.35 9.71 -79.07
C ASP A 37 -15.17 8.49 -80.02
N ARG A 38 -16.26 8.11 -80.74
CA ARG A 38 -16.37 7.42 -82.07
C ARG A 38 -15.75 6.01 -82.27
N SER A 39 -16.43 5.00 -82.85
CA SER A 39 -17.43 5.00 -83.94
C SER A 39 -18.03 3.60 -84.25
N ARG A 40 -19.33 3.62 -84.63
CA ARG A 40 -20.05 2.81 -85.67
C ARG A 40 -20.05 1.26 -85.69
N GLY A 41 -21.29 0.72 -85.73
CA GLY A 41 -21.69 -0.40 -86.61
C GLY A 41 -22.53 -1.50 -85.95
N ASN A 42 -23.87 -1.39 -85.86
CA ASN A 42 -24.92 -1.94 -86.74
C ASN A 42 -25.21 -3.47 -86.72
N SER A 43 -26.51 -3.80 -86.76
CA SER A 43 -27.20 -5.07 -87.11
C SER A 43 -27.17 -6.22 -86.08
N ARG A 44 -28.28 -6.75 -85.55
CA ARG A 44 -29.49 -7.38 -86.17
C ARG A 44 -29.15 -8.73 -86.84
N LYS A 45 -29.41 -9.86 -86.16
CA LYS A 45 -30.28 -10.98 -86.61
C LYS A 45 -30.18 -12.22 -85.71
N GLU A 46 -31.35 -12.81 -85.54
CA GLU A 46 -31.73 -14.13 -85.03
C GLU A 46 -30.97 -15.34 -85.62
N PRO A 47 -31.09 -16.53 -84.98
CA PRO A 47 -30.28 -17.70 -85.26
C PRO A 47 -30.77 -18.47 -86.49
N ALA A 48 -29.81 -19.07 -87.21
CA ALA A 48 -30.07 -20.00 -88.30
C ALA A 48 -30.01 -21.45 -87.80
N LEU A 49 -31.09 -22.16 -88.13
CA LEU A 49 -31.28 -23.61 -88.07
C LEU A 49 -30.15 -24.41 -88.75
N SER A 50 -29.90 -25.61 -88.23
CA SER A 50 -29.62 -26.77 -89.05
C SER A 50 -30.47 -27.95 -88.59
N SER A 51 -31.47 -28.24 -89.43
CA SER A 51 -32.32 -29.43 -89.46
C SER A 51 -31.57 -30.64 -90.02
N GLU A 52 -31.88 -31.83 -89.50
CA GLU A 52 -32.08 -33.13 -90.19
C GLU A 52 -32.08 -34.22 -89.10
N LYS A 53 -32.92 -35.25 -89.04
CA LYS A 53 -33.96 -35.78 -89.93
C LYS A 53 -34.83 -36.72 -89.08
N ILE A 54 -36.12 -36.70 -89.36
CA ILE A 54 -37.16 -37.55 -88.76
C ILE A 54 -37.01 -38.98 -89.26
N GLN A 55 -37.07 -39.95 -88.34
CA GLN A 55 -37.39 -41.34 -88.63
C GLN A 55 -38.53 -41.78 -87.70
N HIS A 56 -39.63 -42.18 -88.31
CA HIS A 56 -40.82 -42.73 -87.65
C HIS A 56 -40.48 -44.01 -86.87
N SER A 57 -40.93 -44.08 -85.62
CA SER A 57 -41.33 -45.35 -84.99
C SER A 57 -42.14 -45.10 -83.72
N GLN A 58 -43.43 -45.46 -83.82
CA GLN A 58 -44.36 -45.98 -82.78
C GLN A 58 -44.75 -45.10 -81.58
N GLU A 59 -46.08 -44.96 -81.45
CA GLU A 59 -46.81 -44.50 -80.26
C GLU A 59 -46.25 -45.15 -78.99
N ALA A 60 -45.65 -44.34 -78.13
CA ALA A 60 -45.44 -44.66 -76.72
C ALA A 60 -46.45 -43.83 -75.94
N GLY A 61 -47.28 -44.50 -75.13
CA GLY A 61 -48.31 -43.87 -74.32
C GLY A 61 -47.75 -42.80 -73.40
N TYR A 62 -48.51 -41.72 -73.25
CA TYR A 62 -48.23 -40.63 -72.31
C TYR A 62 -48.42 -41.17 -70.89
N ASP A 63 -47.31 -41.43 -70.19
CA ASP A 63 -47.30 -42.02 -68.84
C ASP A 63 -47.20 -40.91 -67.78
N LEU A 64 -48.36 -40.41 -67.38
CA LEU A 64 -48.51 -39.34 -66.39
C LEU A 64 -47.96 -39.76 -65.02
N GLU A 65 -48.05 -41.04 -64.66
CA GLU A 65 -47.54 -41.57 -63.38
C GLU A 65 -46.02 -41.46 -63.29
N LYS A 66 -45.32 -41.67 -64.41
CA LYS A 66 -43.86 -41.53 -64.47
C LYS A 66 -43.39 -40.08 -64.35
N GLU A 67 -44.08 -39.13 -64.99
CA GLU A 67 -43.78 -37.69 -64.81
C GLU A 67 -44.12 -37.21 -63.40
N VAL A 68 -45.22 -37.69 -62.80
CA VAL A 68 -45.58 -37.39 -61.40
C VAL A 68 -44.52 -37.93 -60.44
N ALA A 69 -44.03 -39.15 -60.66
CA ALA A 69 -42.97 -39.76 -59.87
C ALA A 69 -41.61 -39.05 -60.07
N GLU A 70 -41.28 -38.62 -61.29
CA GLU A 70 -40.06 -37.84 -61.56
C GLU A 70 -40.14 -36.42 -60.96
N LEU A 71 -41.31 -35.78 -60.99
CA LEU A 71 -41.57 -34.50 -60.32
C LEU A 71 -41.46 -34.65 -58.79
N ALA A 72 -42.11 -35.66 -58.20
CA ALA A 72 -42.02 -35.94 -56.76
C ALA A 72 -40.57 -36.16 -56.29
N LYS A 73 -39.75 -36.80 -57.14
CA LYS A 73 -38.31 -37.00 -56.91
C LYS A 73 -37.48 -35.72 -57.10
N MET A 74 -37.81 -34.89 -58.09
CA MET A 74 -37.11 -33.64 -58.40
C MET A 74 -37.33 -32.56 -57.33
N TYR A 75 -38.51 -32.56 -56.69
CA TYR A 75 -38.87 -31.62 -55.63
C TYR A 75 -38.74 -32.21 -54.22
N GLY A 76 -38.11 -33.37 -54.07
CA GLY A 76 -37.63 -33.91 -52.80
C GLY A 76 -38.72 -34.36 -51.82
N LEU A 77 -39.86 -34.85 -52.31
CA LEU A 77 -40.95 -35.32 -51.44
C LEU A 77 -40.75 -36.76 -50.93
N ASP A 78 -39.71 -37.47 -51.40
CA ASP A 78 -39.42 -38.87 -51.06
C ASP A 78 -38.08 -39.09 -50.33
N GLU A 79 -37.31 -38.04 -49.97
CA GLU A 79 -36.10 -38.21 -49.16
C GLU A 79 -36.30 -37.68 -47.73
N ASP A 80 -35.98 -38.56 -46.78
CA ASP A 80 -35.82 -38.30 -45.36
C ASP A 80 -35.07 -36.99 -45.06
N LYS A 81 -35.42 -36.38 -43.93
CA LYS A 81 -34.79 -35.23 -43.29
C LYS A 81 -33.27 -35.42 -43.11
N GLU A 82 -32.45 -35.26 -44.15
CA GLU A 82 -30.98 -35.24 -43.94
C GLU A 82 -30.10 -34.63 -45.06
N LYS A 83 -30.67 -33.90 -46.04
CA LYS A 83 -29.84 -33.31 -47.14
C LYS A 83 -30.05 -31.83 -47.46
N GLU A 84 -30.64 -31.05 -46.57
CA GLU A 84 -30.68 -29.58 -46.70
C GLU A 84 -29.73 -28.84 -45.75
N LEU A 85 -28.70 -29.53 -45.22
CA LEU A 85 -27.57 -28.92 -44.50
C LEU A 85 -26.23 -29.05 -45.24
N ALA A 86 -26.21 -29.56 -46.47
CA ALA A 86 -24.97 -29.80 -47.23
C ALA A 86 -24.67 -28.74 -48.32
N LEU A 87 -25.54 -27.75 -48.55
CA LEU A 87 -25.34 -26.71 -49.57
C LEU A 87 -24.99 -25.31 -49.01
N LEU A 88 -24.85 -25.17 -47.68
CA LEU A 88 -24.28 -23.98 -47.02
C LEU A 88 -22.98 -24.28 -46.24
N GLY A 89 -22.37 -25.45 -46.44
CA GLY A 89 -21.03 -25.77 -45.89
C GLY A 89 -19.86 -25.32 -46.78
N GLY A 90 -20.10 -24.39 -47.70
CA GLY A 90 -19.26 -24.19 -48.88
C GLY A 90 -18.35 -22.97 -48.92
N HIS A 91 -18.12 -22.20 -47.85
CA HIS A 91 -16.99 -21.26 -47.79
C HIS A 91 -16.75 -20.67 -46.39
N LEU A 92 -16.14 -21.44 -45.48
CA LEU A 92 -15.19 -20.87 -44.50
C LEU A 92 -14.37 -21.95 -43.79
N GLU A 93 -13.41 -22.56 -44.49
CA GLU A 93 -12.25 -23.13 -43.81
C GLU A 93 -10.98 -22.78 -44.59
N THR A 94 -10.19 -21.84 -44.07
CA THR A 94 -8.80 -22.06 -43.61
C THR A 94 -8.07 -20.74 -43.40
N VAL A 95 -8.00 -20.29 -42.14
CA VAL A 95 -6.72 -19.80 -41.59
C VAL A 95 -6.54 -20.49 -40.24
N GLU A 96 -5.88 -21.65 -40.27
CA GLU A 96 -5.21 -22.19 -39.10
C GLU A 96 -4.09 -21.24 -38.66
N ARG A 97 -4.07 -20.85 -37.38
CA ARG A 97 -2.83 -20.59 -36.65
C ARG A 97 -2.58 -21.71 -35.64
N ARG A 98 -1.45 -22.42 -35.83
CA ARG A 98 -0.57 -22.99 -34.78
C ARG A 98 -0.34 -21.93 -33.68
N TRP A 99 -0.21 -22.17 -32.36
CA TRP A 99 0.11 -23.28 -31.42
C TRP A 99 -0.12 -22.66 -29.98
N PRO A 100 0.14 -23.28 -28.79
CA PRO A 100 -0.10 -24.62 -28.20
C PRO A 100 -1.13 -24.62 -27.04
N PRO A 101 -1.43 -25.80 -26.43
CA PRO A 101 -2.51 -25.94 -25.45
C PRO A 101 -2.07 -25.65 -24.02
N ALA A 102 -2.94 -24.98 -23.26
CA ALA A 102 -2.93 -25.01 -21.79
C ALA A 102 -3.63 -26.30 -21.31
N HIS A 103 -2.87 -27.17 -20.65
CA HIS A 103 -3.38 -28.38 -20.03
C HIS A 103 -4.14 -28.04 -18.73
N THR A 104 -5.44 -28.28 -18.73
CA THR A 104 -6.17 -28.71 -17.53
C THR A 104 -6.26 -30.24 -17.54
N GLN A 105 -5.82 -30.92 -16.48
CA GLN A 105 -6.21 -32.30 -16.21
C GLN A 105 -6.87 -32.41 -14.84
N LYS A 106 -8.20 -32.58 -14.86
CA LYS A 106 -8.96 -33.23 -13.80
C LYS A 106 -8.81 -34.74 -13.94
N ALA A 107 -8.61 -35.40 -12.80
CA ALA A 107 -8.60 -36.85 -12.65
C ALA A 107 -9.99 -37.48 -12.88
N GLY A 108 -10.01 -38.72 -13.37
CA GLY A 108 -11.21 -39.55 -13.46
C GLY A 108 -10.98 -40.96 -14.04
N SER A 109 -10.54 -41.89 -13.18
CA SER A 109 -10.85 -43.34 -13.10
C SER A 109 -11.01 -44.24 -14.35
N GLN A 110 -10.32 -45.39 -14.32
CA GLN A 110 -10.78 -46.79 -14.51
C GLN A 110 -9.52 -47.68 -14.62
N GLY A 111 -9.33 -48.86 -14.03
CA GLY A 111 -10.06 -49.77 -13.14
C GLY A 111 -9.32 -51.13 -13.21
N SER A 112 -9.23 -51.90 -12.12
CA SER A 112 -9.34 -53.38 -12.12
C SER A 112 -9.12 -53.97 -10.71
N GLU A 113 -10.04 -54.87 -10.35
CA GLU A 113 -9.89 -56.10 -9.58
C GLU A 113 -9.50 -56.12 -8.08
N LEU A 114 -10.46 -56.66 -7.31
CA LEU A 114 -10.39 -57.30 -5.98
C LEU A 114 -9.60 -58.63 -6.01
N PRO A 115 -9.44 -59.40 -4.89
CA PRO A 115 -9.55 -59.10 -3.44
C PRO A 115 -8.34 -59.65 -2.62
N GLY A 116 -8.29 -59.37 -1.30
CA GLY A 116 -7.73 -60.33 -0.34
C GLY A 116 -6.90 -59.78 0.83
N GLU A 117 -7.48 -59.89 2.03
CA GLU A 117 -6.90 -60.33 3.32
C GLU A 117 -5.57 -59.75 3.89
N ALA A 118 -5.73 -59.21 5.11
CA ALA A 118 -4.99 -59.53 6.34
C ALA A 118 -3.62 -58.88 6.70
N SER A 119 -3.55 -58.60 8.02
CA SER A 119 -2.41 -58.54 8.97
C SER A 119 -1.39 -57.40 8.92
N GLN A 120 -1.43 -56.62 10.03
CA GLN A 120 -0.39 -56.44 11.06
C GLN A 120 1.12 -56.40 10.72
N ASP A 121 1.75 -55.45 11.42
CA ASP A 121 3.11 -55.42 11.99
C ASP A 121 4.28 -54.74 11.25
N GLU A 122 4.83 -53.77 11.99
CA GLU A 122 6.23 -53.54 12.34
C GLU A 122 7.29 -53.12 11.29
N ASP A 123 7.71 -51.87 11.47
CA ASP A 123 9.06 -51.43 11.86
C ASP A 123 10.18 -51.22 10.82
N GLN A 124 10.60 -49.95 10.77
CA GLN A 124 11.96 -49.39 10.68
C GLN A 124 12.90 -49.64 9.47
N SER A 125 13.15 -48.53 8.75
CA SER A 125 14.48 -47.88 8.54
C SER A 125 14.86 -47.61 7.08
N LYS A 126 14.83 -46.32 6.68
CA LYS A 126 16.02 -45.55 6.21
C LYS A 126 15.61 -44.14 5.80
N ALA A 127 16.21 -43.16 6.46
CA ALA A 127 16.14 -41.75 6.12
C ALA A 127 17.12 -41.40 5.00
N ILE A 128 16.66 -40.65 4.00
CA ILE A 128 17.41 -39.64 3.25
C ILE A 128 16.40 -38.52 2.99
N ALA A 129 16.66 -37.33 3.49
CA ALA A 129 15.95 -36.10 3.15
C ALA A 129 17.00 -35.03 2.84
N GLU A 130 16.89 -34.44 1.66
CA GLU A 130 17.46 -33.14 1.32
C GLU A 130 16.27 -32.27 0.91
N ASP A 131 16.22 -31.08 1.51
CA ASP A 131 15.27 -30.00 1.32
C ASP A 131 16.15 -28.76 1.15
N ASP A 132 15.97 -27.99 0.08
CA ASP A 132 16.69 -26.73 -0.16
C ASP A 132 15.73 -25.70 -0.75
N ALA A 133 15.57 -24.61 0.02
CA ALA A 133 15.10 -23.31 -0.42
C ALA A 133 16.03 -22.26 0.21
N GLU A 134 16.81 -21.54 -0.60
CA GLU A 134 17.62 -20.41 -0.15
C GLU A 134 17.17 -19.10 -0.80
N SER A 135 16.95 -18.12 0.07
CA SER A 135 16.81 -16.69 -0.24
C SER A 135 18.19 -16.04 -0.26
N HIS A 136 18.48 -15.20 -1.27
CA HIS A 136 19.72 -14.42 -1.30
C HIS A 136 19.56 -13.02 -0.71
N MET A 137 20.34 -12.81 0.34
CA MET A 137 20.68 -11.59 1.06
C MET A 137 22.08 -11.16 0.59
N TRP A 138 22.30 -9.90 0.21
CA TRP A 138 23.66 -9.39 -0.05
C TRP A 138 24.02 -8.27 0.91
N SER A 139 24.83 -8.65 1.89
CA SER A 139 25.60 -7.76 2.72
C SER A 139 27.04 -7.68 2.23
N ARG A 140 27.54 -6.45 2.36
CA ARG A 140 28.86 -5.89 2.14
C ARG A 140 29.86 -6.40 3.19
N GLU A 141 30.95 -7.01 2.72
CA GLU A 141 32.24 -7.16 3.42
C GLU A 141 33.33 -6.83 2.36
N GLY A 142 34.36 -6.03 2.61
CA GLY A 142 35.21 -6.02 3.79
C GLY A 142 36.47 -6.83 3.48
N LEU A 143 37.38 -6.31 2.65
CA LEU A 143 38.66 -6.96 2.35
C LEU A 143 39.80 -6.25 3.07
N SER A 144 40.44 -6.96 3.99
CA SER A 144 41.83 -6.71 4.38
C SER A 144 42.59 -8.02 4.58
N SER A 145 43.84 -7.98 4.11
CA SER A 145 44.99 -8.74 4.58
C SER A 145 45.12 -10.23 4.23
N GLY A 146 46.01 -10.50 3.27
CA GLY A 146 46.71 -11.78 3.11
C GLY A 146 47.82 -11.66 2.07
N GLY A 147 49.05 -11.38 2.52
CA GLY A 147 50.22 -11.25 1.64
C GLY A 147 50.82 -12.58 1.20
N MET A 148 51.61 -12.54 0.12
CA MET A 148 52.87 -13.27 -0.04
C MET A 148 53.61 -12.76 -1.29
N SER A 149 54.78 -12.18 -1.02
CA SER A 149 56.03 -12.14 -1.80
C SER A 149 56.03 -12.34 -3.31
N ASP A 150 56.58 -11.36 -4.03
CA ASP A 150 57.57 -11.65 -5.09
C ASP A 150 58.66 -10.58 -5.12
N GLU A 151 59.89 -11.01 -4.81
CA GLU A 151 61.12 -10.27 -5.02
C GLU A 151 61.50 -10.32 -6.52
N ARG A 152 61.66 -9.15 -7.15
CA ARG A 152 62.75 -9.00 -8.13
C ARG A 152 63.22 -7.56 -8.26
N SER A 153 64.44 -7.38 -7.74
CA SER A 153 65.36 -6.26 -7.83
C SER A 153 65.29 -5.43 -9.12
N SER A 154 65.24 -4.11 -8.95
CA SER A 154 66.10 -3.15 -9.67
C SER A 154 66.27 -1.89 -8.82
N GLN A 155 67.52 -1.48 -8.67
CA GLN A 155 68.05 -0.51 -7.73
C GLN A 155 68.36 0.80 -8.46
N ALA A 156 67.79 1.94 -8.05
CA ALA A 156 68.41 3.27 -8.18
C ALA A 156 67.59 4.40 -7.51
N VAL A 157 68.21 5.01 -6.48
CA VAL A 157 68.35 6.47 -6.23
C VAL A 157 67.09 7.33 -6.02
N SER A 158 66.90 7.69 -4.75
CA SER A 158 66.38 8.94 -4.18
C SER A 158 65.56 9.91 -5.06
N GLU A 159 64.32 10.14 -4.65
CA GLU A 159 63.76 11.46 -4.35
C GLU A 159 62.50 11.21 -3.51
N GLU A 160 62.39 11.88 -2.36
CA GLU A 160 61.13 11.94 -1.62
C GLU A 160 60.11 12.59 -2.55
N GLU A 161 59.10 11.85 -3.00
CA GLU A 161 57.94 12.45 -3.69
C GLU A 161 57.21 13.34 -2.67
N GLU A 162 57.63 14.59 -2.58
CA GLU A 162 56.92 15.65 -1.86
C GLU A 162 55.54 15.84 -2.50
N THR A 163 54.53 15.31 -1.83
CA THR A 163 53.12 15.35 -2.22
C THR A 163 52.58 16.77 -2.17
N ALA A 164 51.62 17.09 -3.05
CA ALA A 164 50.92 18.36 -3.00
C ALA A 164 50.01 18.41 -1.75
N ASP A 165 50.18 19.42 -0.90
CA ASP A 165 49.45 19.53 0.37
C ASP A 165 48.36 20.61 0.37
N VAL A 166 48.23 21.38 -0.72
CA VAL A 166 47.37 22.56 -0.81
C VAL A 166 46.55 22.54 -2.11
N PHE A 167 45.27 22.89 -2.05
CA PHE A 167 44.39 23.00 -3.22
C PHE A 167 44.18 24.46 -3.59
N CYS A 168 44.39 24.80 -4.86
CA CYS A 168 44.12 26.14 -5.37
C CYS A 168 42.70 26.26 -5.91
N SER A 169 41.84 26.99 -5.21
CA SER A 169 40.44 27.20 -5.59
C SER A 169 40.30 27.99 -6.89
N THR A 170 41.26 28.88 -7.19
CA THR A 170 41.26 29.70 -8.41
C THR A 170 41.66 28.91 -9.66
N CYS A 171 42.61 27.96 -9.53
CA CYS A 171 43.09 27.15 -10.66
C CYS A 171 42.48 25.74 -10.72
N LYS A 172 41.71 25.35 -9.70
CA LYS A 172 41.12 24.01 -9.52
C LYS A 172 42.14 22.87 -9.62
N THR A 173 43.33 23.10 -9.08
CA THR A 173 44.44 22.13 -9.09
C THR A 173 45.10 22.00 -7.72
N PRO A 174 45.52 20.77 -7.33
CA PRO A 174 46.39 20.59 -6.18
C PRO A 174 47.79 21.14 -6.52
N ILE A 175 48.30 21.98 -5.62
CA ILE A 175 49.60 22.64 -5.73
C ILE A 175 50.40 22.41 -4.45
N ARG A 176 51.71 22.66 -4.48
CA ARG A 176 52.52 22.55 -3.25
C ARG A 176 52.34 23.82 -2.41
N ALA A 177 52.42 23.70 -1.09
CA ALA A 177 52.39 24.86 -0.20
C ALA A 177 53.50 25.89 -0.54
N PHE A 178 54.63 25.40 -1.04
CA PHE A 178 55.74 26.21 -1.53
C PHE A 178 55.36 27.08 -2.76
N ASP A 179 54.49 26.58 -3.65
CA ASP A 179 54.05 27.29 -4.86
C ASP A 179 53.10 28.46 -4.54
N LYS A 180 52.43 28.43 -3.37
CA LYS A 180 51.71 29.60 -2.81
C LYS A 180 52.69 30.68 -2.32
N LEU A 181 53.85 30.29 -1.79
CA LEU A 181 54.79 31.23 -1.18
C LEU A 181 55.70 31.91 -2.22
N PHE A 182 56.10 31.17 -3.27
CA PHE A 182 57.10 31.63 -4.24
C PHE A 182 56.78 31.31 -5.72
N GLY A 183 55.63 30.69 -6.02
CA GLY A 183 55.23 30.29 -7.37
C GLY A 183 54.14 31.18 -8.00
N GLU A 184 53.60 30.74 -9.14
CA GLU A 184 52.56 31.46 -9.91
C GLU A 184 51.18 31.55 -9.19
N HIS A 185 51.02 30.88 -8.04
CA HIS A 185 49.78 30.84 -7.26
C HIS A 185 49.80 31.75 -6.02
N ARG A 186 50.68 32.75 -6.00
CA ARG A 186 50.92 33.63 -4.84
C ARG A 186 49.72 34.46 -4.41
N ASP A 187 48.91 34.89 -5.38
CA ASP A 187 47.71 35.70 -5.17
C ASP A 187 46.42 34.87 -5.26
N HIS A 188 46.52 33.54 -5.33
CA HIS A 188 45.37 32.67 -5.46
C HIS A 188 44.85 32.20 -4.10
N GLU A 189 43.53 32.08 -4.00
CA GLU A 189 42.89 31.48 -2.83
C GLU A 189 43.19 29.99 -2.83
N VAL A 190 43.73 29.53 -1.71
CA VAL A 190 44.11 28.14 -1.54
C VAL A 190 43.64 27.64 -0.18
N ALA A 191 43.13 26.43 -0.18
CA ALA A 191 42.73 25.68 1.01
C ALA A 191 43.70 24.51 1.21
N GLN A 192 43.79 23.99 2.43
CA GLN A 192 44.54 22.76 2.67
C GLN A 192 43.91 21.63 1.84
N LEU A 193 44.73 20.81 1.16
CA LEU A 193 44.21 19.81 0.23
C LEU A 193 43.27 18.83 0.93
N SER A 194 43.55 18.46 2.18
CA SER A 194 42.67 17.65 3.01
C SER A 194 41.26 18.25 3.13
N ASN A 195 41.18 19.54 3.45
CA ASN A 195 39.91 20.23 3.71
C ASN A 195 39.15 20.50 2.41
N ALA A 196 39.86 20.77 1.31
CA ALA A 196 39.25 20.94 0.00
C ALA A 196 38.69 19.62 -0.54
N VAL A 197 39.39 18.51 -0.31
CA VAL A 197 38.90 17.16 -0.64
C VAL A 197 37.68 16.80 0.20
N GLU A 198 37.69 17.10 1.50
CA GLU A 198 36.53 16.88 2.38
C GLU A 198 35.31 17.68 1.90
N SER A 199 35.50 18.97 1.61
CA SER A 199 34.42 19.86 1.14
C SER A 199 33.84 19.44 -0.22
N GLU A 200 34.69 19.06 -1.18
CA GLU A 200 34.22 18.57 -2.48
C GLU A 200 33.56 17.18 -2.34
N LYS A 201 34.02 16.32 -1.41
CA LYS A 201 33.36 15.04 -1.08
C LYS A 201 31.98 15.26 -0.45
N GLU A 202 31.83 16.22 0.46
CA GLU A 202 30.53 16.60 1.03
C GLU A 202 29.58 17.13 -0.04
N GLU A 203 30.06 17.95 -0.97
CA GLU A 203 29.26 18.45 -2.07
C GLU A 203 28.83 17.32 -3.02
N ILE A 204 29.72 16.38 -3.33
CA ILE A 204 29.42 15.16 -4.07
C ILE A 204 28.40 14.31 -3.32
N HIS A 205 28.56 14.10 -2.01
CA HIS A 205 27.63 13.31 -1.21
C HIS A 205 26.25 13.98 -1.14
N LYS A 206 26.20 15.30 -0.99
CA LYS A 206 24.95 16.07 -1.02
C LYS A 206 24.25 15.95 -2.38
N ASN A 207 25.00 15.96 -3.47
CA ASN A 207 24.45 15.75 -4.81
C ASN A 207 24.03 14.29 -5.04
N MET A 208 24.73 13.32 -4.44
CA MET A 208 24.37 11.91 -4.45
C MET A 208 23.04 11.68 -3.72
N CYS A 209 22.84 12.23 -2.52
CA CYS A 209 21.56 12.13 -1.81
C CYS A 209 20.39 12.73 -2.60
N LYS A 210 20.62 13.86 -3.27
CA LYS A 210 19.60 14.45 -4.18
C LYS A 210 19.30 13.55 -5.37
N LEU A 211 20.31 12.90 -5.93
CA LEU A 211 20.15 11.93 -7.02
C LEU A 211 19.39 10.69 -6.55
N GLU A 212 19.69 10.16 -5.38
CA GLU A 212 18.95 9.03 -4.76
C GLU A 212 17.49 9.38 -4.52
N GLU A 213 17.22 10.58 -4.00
CA GLU A 213 15.84 11.08 -3.82
C GLU A 213 15.12 11.23 -5.17
N GLN A 214 15.81 11.74 -6.19
CA GLN A 214 15.26 11.83 -7.55
C GLN A 214 15.01 10.45 -8.18
N ILE A 215 15.90 9.48 -7.98
CA ILE A 215 15.73 8.11 -8.44
C ILE A 215 14.50 7.50 -7.79
N ALA A 216 14.37 7.60 -6.47
CA ALA A 216 13.20 7.09 -5.74
C ALA A 216 11.89 7.76 -6.21
N GLN A 217 11.90 9.07 -6.51
CA GLN A 217 10.75 9.76 -7.08
C GLN A 217 10.39 9.24 -8.48
N VAL A 218 11.39 9.02 -9.34
CA VAL A 218 11.18 8.50 -10.71
C VAL A 218 10.73 7.04 -10.68
N GLU A 219 11.27 6.20 -9.79
CA GLU A 219 10.84 4.81 -9.61
C GLU A 219 9.40 4.72 -9.12
N ASN A 220 9.03 5.50 -8.09
CA ASN A 220 7.65 5.56 -7.61
C ASN A 220 6.68 6.03 -8.71
N PHE A 221 7.11 7.00 -9.52
CA PHE A 221 6.31 7.46 -10.66
C PHE A 221 6.21 6.40 -11.76
N ALA A 222 7.29 5.65 -12.04
CA ALA A 222 7.30 4.56 -13.01
C ALA A 222 6.38 3.42 -12.57
N SER A 223 6.42 2.99 -11.31
CA SER A 223 5.49 1.99 -10.77
C SER A 223 4.03 2.45 -10.85
N HIS A 224 3.77 3.73 -10.56
CA HIS A 224 2.42 4.27 -10.72
C HIS A 224 1.97 4.29 -12.19
N LEU A 225 2.88 4.61 -13.13
CA LEU A 225 2.59 4.53 -14.56
C LEU A 225 2.32 3.09 -15.01
N GLU A 226 3.08 2.11 -14.54
CA GLU A 226 2.84 0.69 -14.83
C GLU A 226 1.45 0.23 -14.37
N GLU A 227 1.04 0.62 -13.16
CA GLU A 227 -0.29 0.32 -12.63
C GLU A 227 -1.40 0.96 -13.50
N ILE A 228 -1.19 2.20 -13.97
CA ILE A 228 -2.08 2.86 -14.92
C ILE A 228 -2.12 2.11 -16.26
N PHE A 229 -0.97 1.68 -16.79
CA PHE A 229 -0.89 0.93 -18.05
C PHE A 229 -1.65 -0.39 -17.97
N ILE A 230 -1.45 -1.16 -16.90
CA ILE A 230 -2.18 -2.42 -16.67
C ILE A 230 -3.68 -2.14 -16.62
N THR A 231 -4.09 -1.12 -15.86
CA THR A 231 -5.50 -0.72 -15.74
C THR A 231 -6.11 -0.32 -17.10
N VAL A 232 -5.37 0.40 -17.94
CA VAL A 232 -5.81 0.82 -19.28
C VAL A 232 -5.94 -0.38 -20.22
N GLU A 233 -4.95 -1.28 -20.23
CA GLU A 233 -4.98 -2.51 -21.05
C GLU A 233 -6.13 -3.43 -20.64
N GLU A 234 -6.33 -3.63 -19.34
CA GLU A 234 -7.46 -4.43 -18.81
C GLU A 234 -8.81 -3.80 -19.17
N ASN A 235 -8.94 -2.47 -19.06
CA ASN A 235 -10.14 -1.75 -19.47
C ASN A 235 -10.40 -1.87 -20.98
N PHE A 236 -9.36 -1.77 -21.80
CA PHE A 236 -9.48 -1.92 -23.24
C PHE A 236 -9.92 -3.34 -23.61
N GLY A 237 -9.24 -4.37 -23.08
CA GLY A 237 -9.59 -5.77 -23.36
C GLY A 237 -11.00 -6.14 -22.91
N ARG A 238 -11.46 -5.59 -21.77
CA ARG A 238 -12.83 -5.81 -21.29
C ARG A 238 -13.87 -5.10 -22.15
N GLN A 239 -13.57 -3.90 -22.65
CA GLN A 239 -14.47 -3.19 -23.57
C GLN A 239 -14.53 -3.88 -24.93
N GLU A 240 -13.42 -4.41 -25.42
CA GLU A 240 -13.36 -5.26 -26.61
C GLU A 240 -14.23 -6.51 -26.43
N GLN A 241 -14.08 -7.23 -25.31
CA GLN A 241 -14.89 -8.40 -25.00
C GLN A 241 -16.39 -8.06 -24.88
N ASN A 242 -16.73 -6.92 -24.30
CA ASN A 242 -18.12 -6.47 -24.20
C ASN A 242 -18.73 -6.22 -25.60
N PHE A 243 -17.98 -5.57 -26.50
CA PHE A 243 -18.41 -5.42 -27.88
C PHE A 243 -18.50 -6.76 -28.62
N GLU A 244 -17.56 -7.67 -28.39
CA GLU A 244 -17.56 -9.00 -29.00
C GLU A 244 -18.78 -9.83 -28.57
N VAL A 245 -19.08 -9.90 -27.27
CA VAL A 245 -20.25 -10.63 -26.76
C VAL A 245 -21.53 -10.05 -27.35
N HIS A 246 -21.72 -8.73 -27.29
CA HIS A 246 -22.93 -8.11 -27.81
C HIS A 246 -23.07 -8.22 -29.34
N TYR A 247 -21.96 -8.12 -30.07
CA TYR A 247 -21.95 -8.33 -31.52
C TYR A 247 -22.36 -9.77 -31.86
N ASN A 248 -21.78 -10.75 -31.16
CA ASN A 248 -22.11 -12.15 -31.34
C ASN A 248 -23.57 -12.44 -30.99
N ASP A 249 -24.09 -11.86 -29.90
CA ASP A 249 -25.50 -11.99 -29.51
C ASP A 249 -26.44 -11.42 -30.60
N ALA A 250 -26.14 -10.23 -31.13
CA ALA A 250 -26.92 -9.62 -32.20
C ALA A 250 -26.90 -10.47 -33.48
N VAL A 251 -25.73 -10.97 -33.88
CA VAL A 251 -25.58 -11.87 -35.04
C VAL A 251 -26.34 -13.17 -34.82
N GLN A 252 -26.30 -13.74 -33.62
CA GLN A 252 -27.00 -14.98 -33.28
C GLN A 252 -28.52 -14.79 -33.34
N VAL A 253 -29.06 -13.70 -32.79
CA VAL A 253 -30.50 -13.39 -32.88
C VAL A 253 -30.91 -13.21 -34.34
N LEU A 254 -30.12 -12.50 -35.15
CA LEU A 254 -30.39 -12.32 -36.58
C LEU A 254 -30.37 -13.65 -37.34
N ALA A 255 -29.39 -14.52 -37.06
CA ALA A 255 -29.28 -15.84 -37.67
C ALA A 255 -30.49 -16.72 -37.32
N GLN A 256 -30.89 -16.73 -36.05
CA GLN A 256 -32.07 -17.47 -35.59
C GLN A 256 -33.35 -16.99 -36.30
N LYS A 257 -33.58 -15.66 -36.37
CA LYS A 257 -34.75 -15.12 -37.07
C LYS A 257 -34.73 -15.47 -38.57
N TYR A 258 -33.56 -15.48 -39.21
CA TYR A 258 -33.42 -15.89 -40.60
C TYR A 258 -33.81 -17.37 -40.80
N GLU A 259 -33.31 -18.27 -39.94
CA GLU A 259 -33.62 -19.70 -39.99
C GLU A 259 -35.11 -19.97 -39.76
N GLU A 260 -35.72 -19.34 -38.76
CA GLU A 260 -37.16 -19.45 -38.47
C GLU A 260 -38.02 -19.02 -39.67
N GLN A 261 -37.64 -17.95 -40.36
CA GLN A 261 -38.36 -17.50 -41.57
C GLN A 261 -38.17 -18.45 -42.75
N LEU A 262 -36.95 -18.99 -42.93
CA LEU A 262 -36.65 -19.93 -44.00
C LEU A 262 -37.43 -21.24 -43.81
N GLU A 263 -37.49 -21.77 -42.59
CA GLU A 263 -38.25 -22.98 -42.25
C GLU A 263 -39.74 -22.76 -42.50
N ALA A 264 -40.31 -21.66 -41.99
CA ALA A 264 -41.72 -21.36 -42.18
C ALA A 264 -42.09 -21.10 -43.66
N LEU A 265 -41.16 -20.60 -44.49
CA LEU A 265 -41.34 -20.48 -45.93
C LEU A 265 -41.25 -21.85 -46.62
N GLY A 266 -40.31 -22.70 -46.18
CA GLY A 266 -40.17 -24.08 -46.64
C GLY A 266 -41.42 -24.91 -46.37
N GLU A 267 -42.02 -24.78 -45.19
CA GLU A 267 -43.28 -25.45 -44.86
C GLU A 267 -44.46 -24.96 -45.70
N GLU A 268 -44.53 -23.65 -45.99
CA GLU A 268 -45.56 -23.11 -46.87
C GLU A 268 -45.39 -23.64 -48.30
N LYS A 269 -44.17 -23.64 -48.83
CA LYS A 269 -43.83 -24.25 -50.12
C LYS A 269 -44.25 -25.71 -50.15
N ARG A 270 -43.90 -26.50 -49.12
CA ARG A 270 -44.25 -27.92 -49.01
C ARG A 270 -45.77 -28.11 -49.02
N ARG A 271 -46.52 -27.38 -48.19
CA ARG A 271 -47.99 -27.46 -48.15
C ARG A 271 -48.62 -27.15 -49.51
N LYS A 272 -48.14 -26.12 -50.20
CA LYS A 272 -48.64 -25.75 -51.54
C LYS A 272 -48.32 -26.83 -52.57
N LEU A 273 -47.10 -27.36 -52.57
CA LEU A 273 -46.69 -28.44 -53.48
C LEU A 273 -47.49 -29.72 -53.22
N GLU A 274 -47.63 -30.16 -51.97
CA GLU A 274 -48.43 -31.35 -51.61
C GLU A 274 -49.88 -31.23 -52.10
N ALA A 275 -50.49 -30.05 -51.97
CA ALA A 275 -51.84 -29.82 -52.49
C ALA A 275 -51.91 -29.96 -54.02
N LEU A 276 -50.92 -29.42 -54.75
CA LEU A 276 -50.85 -29.52 -56.21
C LEU A 276 -50.55 -30.97 -56.67
N TYR A 277 -49.65 -31.68 -55.99
CA TYR A 277 -49.38 -33.09 -56.25
C TYR A 277 -50.62 -33.96 -55.99
N GLY A 278 -51.34 -33.71 -54.90
CA GLY A 278 -52.59 -34.41 -54.60
C GLY A 278 -53.64 -34.21 -55.70
N GLN A 279 -53.77 -32.99 -56.23
CA GLN A 279 -54.64 -32.73 -57.38
C GLN A 279 -54.17 -33.48 -58.65
N LEU A 280 -52.86 -33.51 -58.91
CA LEU A 280 -52.30 -34.17 -60.08
C LEU A 280 -52.53 -35.69 -60.03
N VAL A 281 -52.33 -36.31 -58.87
CA VAL A 281 -52.63 -37.73 -58.64
C VAL A 281 -54.11 -38.01 -58.85
N SER A 282 -55.00 -37.19 -58.28
CA SER A 282 -56.45 -37.35 -58.47
C SER A 282 -56.88 -37.20 -59.94
N CYS A 283 -56.25 -36.28 -60.69
CA CYS A 283 -56.44 -36.18 -62.14
C CYS A 283 -55.93 -37.43 -62.88
N GLY A 284 -54.79 -37.99 -62.48
CA GLY A 284 -54.25 -39.25 -63.00
C GLY A 284 -55.22 -40.41 -62.80
N GLU A 285 -55.68 -40.63 -61.57
CA GLU A 285 -56.67 -41.67 -61.24
C GLU A 285 -57.97 -41.51 -62.06
N HIS A 286 -58.43 -40.27 -62.24
CA HIS A 286 -59.59 -39.98 -63.07
C HIS A 286 -59.35 -40.33 -64.54
N LEU A 287 -58.17 -39.99 -65.08
CA LEU A 287 -57.77 -40.33 -66.45
C LEU A 287 -57.62 -41.84 -66.66
N ASP A 288 -57.08 -42.57 -65.70
CA ASP A 288 -56.94 -44.02 -65.82
C ASP A 288 -58.28 -44.73 -65.72
N THR A 289 -59.20 -44.23 -64.89
CA THR A 289 -60.60 -44.69 -64.88
C THR A 289 -61.29 -44.40 -66.22
N CYS A 290 -61.02 -43.24 -66.83
CA CYS A 290 -61.50 -42.93 -68.18
C CYS A 290 -60.94 -43.91 -69.22
N LYS A 291 -59.65 -44.26 -69.16
CA LYS A 291 -59.02 -45.23 -70.07
C LYS A 291 -59.63 -46.62 -69.88
N GLU A 292 -59.75 -47.12 -68.66
CA GLU A 292 -60.37 -48.42 -68.36
C GLU A 292 -61.81 -48.51 -68.89
N LEU A 293 -62.62 -47.47 -68.65
CA LEU A 293 -63.99 -47.42 -69.17
C LEU A 293 -64.03 -47.38 -70.70
N THR A 294 -63.05 -46.72 -71.33
CA THR A 294 -62.92 -46.69 -72.80
C THR A 294 -62.56 -48.07 -73.35
N ASP A 295 -61.57 -48.74 -72.76
CA ASP A 295 -61.10 -50.07 -73.15
C ASP A 295 -62.20 -51.12 -72.97
N THR A 296 -62.88 -51.14 -71.82
CA THR A 296 -64.01 -52.05 -71.55
C THR A 296 -65.20 -51.80 -72.48
N THR A 297 -65.47 -50.54 -72.83
CA THR A 297 -66.47 -50.20 -73.84
C THR A 297 -66.05 -50.70 -75.23
N GLN A 298 -64.77 -50.55 -75.59
CA GLN A 298 -64.22 -50.99 -76.86
C GLN A 298 -64.19 -52.53 -77.00
N GLU A 299 -63.89 -53.25 -75.92
CA GLU A 299 -63.98 -54.72 -75.87
C GLU A 299 -65.43 -55.22 -76.03
N LEU A 300 -66.41 -54.53 -75.43
CA LEU A 300 -67.82 -54.84 -75.65
C LEU A 300 -68.23 -54.74 -77.12
N TYR A 301 -67.68 -53.77 -77.87
CA TYR A 301 -67.95 -53.64 -79.31
C TYR A 301 -67.44 -54.84 -80.14
N LEU A 302 -66.52 -55.64 -79.61
CA LEU A 302 -65.95 -56.83 -80.26
C LEU A 302 -66.68 -58.14 -79.90
N GLU A 303 -67.65 -58.10 -78.98
CA GLU A 303 -68.38 -59.27 -78.49
C GLU A 303 -69.39 -59.79 -79.55
N ASN A 304 -69.22 -61.04 -79.98
CA ASN A 304 -70.02 -61.63 -81.06
C ASN A 304 -71.32 -62.31 -80.59
N ASP A 305 -71.47 -62.61 -79.29
CA ASP A 305 -72.69 -63.19 -78.72
C ASP A 305 -73.69 -62.09 -78.29
N LYS A 306 -74.80 -61.98 -79.03
CA LYS A 306 -75.85 -60.96 -78.82
C LYS A 306 -76.47 -60.99 -77.41
N ALA A 307 -76.53 -62.15 -76.75
CA ALA A 307 -77.14 -62.27 -75.43
C ALA A 307 -76.19 -61.83 -74.30
N ASN A 308 -74.90 -62.10 -74.45
CA ASN A 308 -73.87 -61.65 -73.51
C ASN A 308 -73.53 -60.18 -73.72
N PHE A 309 -73.49 -59.73 -74.98
CA PHE A 309 -73.35 -58.31 -75.33
C PHE A 309 -74.43 -57.46 -74.64
N MET A 310 -75.72 -57.82 -74.75
CA MET A 310 -76.77 -57.02 -74.14
C MET A 310 -76.72 -57.00 -72.60
N LYS A 311 -76.30 -58.09 -71.95
CA LYS A 311 -76.15 -58.13 -70.48
C LYS A 311 -74.97 -57.27 -70.01
N ALA A 312 -73.84 -57.37 -70.69
CA ALA A 312 -72.63 -56.64 -70.34
C ALA A 312 -72.72 -55.15 -70.74
N ALA A 313 -73.36 -54.83 -71.86
CA ALA A 313 -73.59 -53.47 -72.34
C ALA A 313 -74.46 -52.65 -71.38
N VAL A 314 -75.54 -53.21 -70.82
CA VAL A 314 -76.34 -52.49 -69.81
C VAL A 314 -75.49 -52.13 -68.59
N THR A 315 -74.64 -53.05 -68.14
CA THR A 315 -73.79 -52.84 -66.96
C THR A 315 -72.70 -51.79 -67.22
N VAL A 316 -72.07 -51.81 -68.40
CA VAL A 316 -71.03 -50.83 -68.76
C VAL A 316 -71.62 -49.47 -69.11
N VAL A 317 -72.78 -49.40 -69.76
CA VAL A 317 -73.47 -48.12 -70.02
C VAL A 317 -73.92 -47.47 -68.72
N ASP A 318 -74.47 -48.23 -67.76
CA ASP A 318 -74.82 -47.68 -66.44
C ASP A 318 -73.58 -47.15 -65.70
N ARG A 319 -72.46 -47.88 -65.74
CA ARG A 319 -71.17 -47.42 -65.17
C ARG A 319 -70.63 -46.17 -65.87
N LEU A 320 -70.76 -46.08 -67.20
CA LEU A 320 -70.31 -44.95 -68.00
C LEU A 320 -71.18 -43.71 -67.72
N GLU A 321 -72.50 -43.85 -67.66
CA GLU A 321 -73.42 -42.76 -67.34
C GLU A 321 -73.25 -42.26 -65.90
N GLU A 322 -72.95 -43.14 -64.94
CA GLU A 322 -72.67 -42.74 -63.56
C GLU A 322 -71.35 -41.97 -63.45
N PHE A 323 -70.31 -42.40 -64.16
CA PHE A 323 -69.02 -41.70 -64.19
C PHE A 323 -69.12 -40.33 -64.88
N LEU A 324 -69.82 -40.24 -66.01
CA LEU A 324 -70.01 -38.99 -66.76
C LEU A 324 -70.88 -37.94 -66.03
N LYS A 325 -71.62 -38.34 -64.98
CA LYS A 325 -72.35 -37.42 -64.10
C LYS A 325 -71.44 -36.72 -63.08
N LYS A 326 -70.22 -37.20 -62.87
CA LYS A 326 -69.26 -36.60 -61.93
C LYS A 326 -68.59 -35.42 -62.64
N GLU A 327 -68.83 -34.20 -62.16
CA GLU A 327 -68.12 -33.01 -62.65
C GLU A 327 -66.64 -33.10 -62.28
N VAL A 328 -65.77 -32.83 -63.25
CA VAL A 328 -64.33 -32.70 -63.04
C VAL A 328 -64.05 -31.25 -62.71
N ASP A 329 -63.66 -30.98 -61.47
CA ASP A 329 -63.19 -29.66 -61.07
C ASP A 329 -61.74 -29.48 -61.54
N LEU A 330 -61.51 -28.43 -62.34
CA LEU A 330 -60.21 -28.11 -62.95
C LEU A 330 -59.62 -26.80 -62.39
N GLU A 331 -60.16 -26.29 -61.29
CA GLU A 331 -59.58 -25.13 -60.61
C GLU A 331 -58.37 -25.53 -59.74
N LEU A 332 -57.37 -24.66 -59.69
CA LEU A 332 -56.16 -24.86 -58.88
C LEU A 332 -56.50 -24.83 -57.38
N SER A 333 -56.09 -25.85 -56.63
CA SER A 333 -56.33 -25.94 -55.17
C SER A 333 -55.59 -24.86 -54.39
N THR A 334 -54.50 -24.31 -54.93
CA THR A 334 -53.65 -23.31 -54.26
C THR A 334 -53.13 -22.27 -55.24
N LEU A 335 -52.99 -21.03 -54.75
CA LEU A 335 -52.39 -19.92 -55.50
C LEU A 335 -50.85 -20.01 -55.50
N PRO A 336 -50.19 -19.68 -56.63
CA PRO A 336 -48.74 -19.76 -56.76
C PRO A 336 -47.96 -18.64 -56.03
N GLU A 337 -48.61 -17.54 -55.65
CA GLU A 337 -47.95 -16.39 -55.02
C GLU A 337 -47.65 -16.64 -53.53
N PHE A 338 -46.49 -16.19 -53.05
CA PHE A 338 -46.15 -16.17 -51.61
C PHE A 338 -46.44 -14.79 -51.01
N GLU A 339 -46.82 -14.74 -49.74
CA GLU A 339 -46.94 -13.48 -49.00
C GLU A 339 -45.54 -12.91 -48.69
N GLU A 340 -45.33 -11.62 -48.95
CA GLU A 340 -44.10 -10.93 -48.53
C GLU A 340 -44.05 -10.82 -47.00
N ARG A 341 -43.08 -11.47 -46.36
CA ARG A 341 -42.88 -11.42 -44.90
C ARG A 341 -41.83 -10.36 -44.56
N ILE A 342 -42.16 -9.48 -43.63
CA ILE A 342 -41.26 -8.43 -43.11
C ILE A 342 -40.64 -8.94 -41.81
N ILE A 343 -39.32 -8.86 -41.69
CA ILE A 343 -38.59 -9.22 -40.46
C ILE A 343 -38.71 -8.07 -39.45
N ASP A 344 -39.12 -8.39 -38.23
CA ASP A 344 -39.15 -7.43 -37.12
C ASP A 344 -37.76 -7.34 -36.45
N PHE A 345 -37.17 -6.14 -36.47
CA PHE A 345 -35.86 -5.86 -35.90
C PHE A 345 -35.93 -5.22 -34.50
N SER A 346 -37.11 -5.12 -33.88
CA SER A 346 -37.31 -4.45 -32.58
C SER A 346 -36.44 -5.05 -31.46
N GLU A 347 -36.25 -6.37 -31.44
CA GLU A 347 -35.38 -7.07 -30.46
C GLU A 347 -33.90 -6.67 -30.63
N VAL A 348 -33.44 -6.51 -31.87
CA VAL A 348 -32.07 -6.07 -32.20
C VAL A 348 -31.87 -4.60 -31.85
N GLU A 349 -32.88 -3.76 -32.11
CA GLU A 349 -32.86 -2.35 -31.73
C GLU A 349 -32.83 -2.16 -30.21
N GLN A 350 -33.55 -2.99 -29.45
CA GLN A 350 -33.51 -2.99 -27.99
C GLN A 350 -32.14 -3.42 -27.45
N LEU A 351 -31.53 -4.45 -28.05
CA LEU A 351 -30.18 -4.91 -27.70
C LEU A 351 -29.12 -3.82 -28.00
N MET A 352 -29.24 -3.12 -29.12
CA MET A 352 -28.40 -1.97 -29.45
C MET A 352 -28.59 -0.79 -28.50
N ASN A 353 -29.81 -0.55 -28.02
CA ASN A 353 -30.09 0.53 -27.09
C ASN A 353 -29.51 0.28 -25.68
N SER A 354 -29.41 -0.98 -25.24
CA SER A 354 -28.73 -1.31 -23.97
C SER A 354 -27.22 -1.06 -23.97
N ILE A 355 -26.58 -1.00 -25.15
CA ILE A 355 -25.14 -0.73 -25.30
C ILE A 355 -24.81 0.76 -25.06
N ASN A 356 -25.80 1.66 -25.26
CA ASN A 356 -25.59 3.10 -25.21
C ASN A 356 -25.81 3.72 -23.81
N THR A 357 -26.18 2.92 -22.81
CA THR A 357 -26.43 3.40 -21.44
C THR A 357 -25.30 3.00 -20.50
N ILE A 358 -24.43 3.95 -20.16
CA ILE A 358 -23.44 3.79 -19.09
C ILE A 358 -24.20 3.53 -17.78
N PRO A 359 -23.96 2.42 -17.04
CA PRO A 359 -24.61 2.19 -15.75
C PRO A 359 -24.08 3.15 -14.68
N ALA A 360 -24.83 3.35 -13.59
CA ALA A 360 -24.31 4.07 -12.43
C ALA A 360 -23.14 3.29 -11.79
N PRO A 361 -22.13 3.96 -11.20
CA PRO A 361 -20.95 3.28 -10.69
C PRO A 361 -21.28 2.39 -9.48
N CYS A 362 -20.48 1.37 -9.26
CA CYS A 362 -20.45 0.62 -8.02
C CYS A 362 -19.84 1.44 -6.86
N ALA A 363 -20.09 0.99 -5.63
CA ALA A 363 -19.53 1.65 -4.45
C ALA A 363 -18.01 1.49 -4.41
N PRO A 364 -17.21 2.56 -4.27
CA PRO A 364 -15.76 2.42 -4.14
C PRO A 364 -15.37 1.70 -2.85
N VAL A 365 -14.13 1.19 -2.79
CA VAL A 365 -13.59 0.49 -1.62
C VAL A 365 -12.46 1.31 -1.03
N ILE A 366 -12.61 1.81 0.20
CA ILE A 366 -11.54 2.54 0.89
C ILE A 366 -10.44 1.57 1.32
N ASN A 367 -9.19 1.89 1.02
CA ASN A 367 -8.04 1.09 1.40
C ASN A 367 -7.80 1.20 2.92
N PRO A 368 -7.19 0.20 3.56
CA PRO A 368 -6.72 0.33 4.93
C PRO A 368 -5.70 1.47 5.06
N GLN A 369 -5.68 2.15 6.21
CA GLN A 369 -4.67 3.17 6.49
C GLN A 369 -3.28 2.54 6.49
N ALA A 370 -2.40 3.04 5.62
CA ALA A 370 -1.00 2.62 5.62
C ALA A 370 -0.26 3.14 6.87
N PRO A 371 0.71 2.38 7.42
CA PRO A 371 1.52 2.84 8.54
C PRO A 371 2.26 4.13 8.18
N ASN A 372 2.28 5.13 9.09
CA ASN A 372 2.93 6.43 8.90
C ASN A 372 2.36 7.29 7.74
N ALA A 373 1.18 6.98 7.21
CA ALA A 373 0.52 7.81 6.20
C ALA A 373 -0.21 9.03 6.80
N ALA A 374 -0.27 9.15 8.13
CA ALA A 374 -0.87 10.28 8.83
C ALA A 374 0.18 11.22 9.41
N THR A 375 -0.17 12.50 9.48
CA THR A 375 0.50 13.46 10.36
C THR A 375 -0.41 13.77 11.55
N GLY A 376 0.05 14.61 12.48
CA GLY A 376 -0.79 15.08 13.59
C GLY A 376 -2.00 15.90 13.14
N THR A 377 -2.04 16.41 11.90
CA THR A 377 -3.14 17.27 11.43
C THR A 377 -3.67 16.89 10.05
N SER A 378 -3.16 15.83 9.45
CA SER A 378 -3.56 15.41 8.10
C SER A 378 -3.65 13.91 7.94
N LEU A 379 -4.60 13.48 7.10
CA LEU A 379 -4.79 12.09 6.69
C LEU A 379 -4.86 12.00 5.17
N ARG A 380 -4.11 11.06 4.59
CA ARG A 380 -4.28 10.66 3.20
C ARG A 380 -5.16 9.41 3.15
N VAL A 381 -6.31 9.53 2.49
CA VAL A 381 -7.28 8.45 2.29
C VAL A 381 -7.27 8.06 0.82
N CYS A 382 -7.15 6.76 0.53
CA CYS A 382 -7.13 6.21 -0.83
C CYS A 382 -8.24 5.18 -0.98
N TRP A 383 -8.81 5.05 -2.18
CA TRP A 383 -9.84 4.06 -2.48
C TRP A 383 -9.66 3.46 -3.88
N GLY A 384 -10.05 2.20 -4.02
CA GLY A 384 -10.15 1.49 -5.29
C GLY A 384 -11.55 1.53 -5.88
N LEU A 385 -11.64 1.22 -7.17
CA LEU A 385 -12.87 1.02 -7.91
C LEU A 385 -12.92 -0.38 -8.48
N PHE A 386 -14.12 -0.81 -8.85
CA PHE A 386 -14.28 -1.95 -9.73
C PHE A 386 -13.93 -1.54 -11.15
N SER A 387 -13.28 -2.43 -11.90
CA SER A 387 -12.77 -2.21 -13.26
C SER A 387 -13.82 -1.69 -14.23
N ASP A 388 -15.10 -1.85 -13.90
CA ASP A 388 -16.22 -1.71 -14.83
C ASP A 388 -16.87 -0.32 -14.84
N ASP A 389 -16.48 0.55 -13.91
CA ASP A 389 -17.13 1.83 -13.68
C ASP A 389 -16.42 3.02 -14.35
N THR A 390 -17.15 3.78 -15.17
CA THR A 390 -16.70 5.12 -15.60
C THR A 390 -17.13 6.15 -14.56
N VAL A 391 -16.17 6.77 -13.87
CA VAL A 391 -16.42 7.75 -12.80
C VAL A 391 -15.88 9.13 -13.18
N GLU A 392 -16.69 10.17 -12.97
CA GLU A 392 -16.32 11.57 -13.23
C GLU A 392 -15.71 12.26 -12.01
N CYS A 393 -16.25 11.96 -10.82
CA CYS A 393 -15.74 12.47 -9.55
C CYS A 393 -16.20 11.62 -8.36
N TYR A 394 -15.58 11.84 -7.22
CA TYR A 394 -15.91 11.23 -5.94
C TYR A 394 -16.41 12.26 -4.96
N GLN A 395 -17.34 11.83 -4.11
CA GLN A 395 -17.78 12.56 -2.94
C GLN A 395 -17.25 11.83 -1.69
N LEU A 396 -16.16 12.36 -1.10
CA LEU A 396 -15.58 11.86 0.14
C LEU A 396 -16.24 12.57 1.32
N CYS A 397 -16.76 11.79 2.26
CA CYS A 397 -17.39 12.28 3.47
C CYS A 397 -16.58 11.80 4.69
N TYR A 398 -16.46 12.65 5.71
CA TYR A 398 -15.79 12.27 6.95
C TYR A 398 -16.34 12.99 8.19
N LYS A 399 -16.16 12.36 9.36
CA LYS A 399 -16.47 12.94 10.66
C LYS A 399 -15.58 12.37 11.78
N PRO A 400 -15.33 13.11 12.87
CA PRO A 400 -14.61 12.57 14.02
C PRO A 400 -15.45 11.47 14.71
N VAL A 401 -14.77 10.45 15.22
CA VAL A 401 -15.41 9.39 16.01
C VAL A 401 -15.58 9.89 17.45
N SER A 402 -16.80 10.30 17.83
CA SER A 402 -17.12 10.70 19.20
C SER A 402 -17.62 9.51 20.03
N ASN A 403 -17.01 9.27 21.20
CA ASN A 403 -17.48 8.25 22.16
C ASN A 403 -18.66 8.73 23.04
N GLU A 404 -19.10 9.98 22.92
CA GLU A 404 -20.19 10.52 23.73
C GLU A 404 -21.56 10.18 23.13
N ARG A 405 -22.37 9.44 23.90
CA ARG A 405 -23.77 9.12 23.59
C ARG A 405 -24.70 10.33 23.83
N HIS A 406 -24.35 11.48 23.29
CA HIS A 406 -25.21 12.66 23.29
C HIS A 406 -25.32 13.22 21.87
N GLY A 407 -26.57 13.41 21.44
CA GLY A 407 -26.96 13.66 20.06
C GLY A 407 -26.66 15.07 19.57
N ASP A 408 -25.37 15.44 19.55
CA ASP A 408 -24.88 16.46 18.62
C ASP A 408 -24.40 15.71 17.37
N GLU A 409 -25.20 15.78 16.31
CA GLU A 409 -24.75 15.41 14.97
C GLU A 409 -23.59 16.34 14.59
N GLN A 410 -22.37 15.93 14.90
CA GLN A 410 -21.18 16.64 14.46
C GLN A 410 -21.21 16.75 12.93
N ALA A 411 -21.00 17.98 12.44
CA ALA A 411 -21.17 18.31 11.05
C ALA A 411 -20.33 17.38 10.16
N GLU A 412 -21.02 16.62 9.30
CA GLU A 412 -20.36 15.76 8.33
C GLU A 412 -19.68 16.65 7.29
N HIS A 413 -18.37 16.46 7.11
CA HIS A 413 -17.61 17.18 6.11
C HIS A 413 -17.68 16.44 4.79
N VAL A 414 -17.93 17.16 3.70
CA VAL A 414 -18.07 16.59 2.36
C VAL A 414 -17.10 17.29 1.41
N LEU A 415 -16.28 16.50 0.71
CA LEU A 415 -15.29 16.93 -0.26
C LEU A 415 -15.59 16.28 -1.62
N LYS A 416 -15.45 17.05 -2.70
CA LYS A 416 -15.51 16.53 -4.06
C LYS A 416 -14.11 16.47 -4.65
N VAL A 417 -13.69 15.31 -5.11
CA VAL A 417 -12.36 15.07 -5.69
C VAL A 417 -12.46 14.27 -6.99
N LYS A 418 -11.44 14.32 -7.84
CA LYS A 418 -11.43 13.58 -9.11
C LYS A 418 -10.51 12.37 -9.06
N GLU A 419 -9.53 12.42 -8.19
CA GLU A 419 -8.54 11.39 -7.96
C GLU A 419 -9.09 10.29 -7.04
N THR A 420 -8.47 9.11 -7.07
CA THR A 420 -8.77 7.97 -6.20
C THR A 420 -8.15 8.11 -4.80
N TYR A 421 -7.71 9.32 -4.44
CA TYR A 421 -7.16 9.66 -3.14
C TYR A 421 -7.48 11.11 -2.76
N CYS A 422 -7.47 11.41 -1.47
CA CYS A 422 -7.61 12.76 -0.95
C CYS A 422 -6.74 12.94 0.30
N THR A 423 -6.07 14.08 0.41
CA THR A 423 -5.37 14.47 1.64
C THR A 423 -6.21 15.51 2.38
N ILE A 424 -6.72 15.13 3.54
CA ILE A 424 -7.48 16.01 4.43
C ILE A 424 -6.50 16.65 5.41
N THR A 425 -6.61 17.96 5.64
CA THR A 425 -5.79 18.73 6.57
C THR A 425 -6.65 19.38 7.66
N ASN A 426 -6.03 20.00 8.65
CA ASN A 426 -6.69 20.67 9.80
C ASN A 426 -7.50 19.70 10.67
N LEU A 427 -7.03 18.46 10.79
CA LEU A 427 -7.57 17.47 11.72
C LEU A 427 -6.94 17.64 13.10
N LEU A 428 -7.62 17.13 14.12
CA LEU A 428 -7.10 17.10 15.48
C LEU A 428 -6.10 15.95 15.65
N PRO A 429 -4.98 16.13 16.36
CA PRO A 429 -4.01 15.08 16.62
C PRO A 429 -4.59 13.96 17.49
N ASN A 430 -3.98 12.78 17.37
CA ASN A 430 -4.40 11.54 18.03
C ASN A 430 -5.93 11.29 18.03
N THR A 431 -6.63 11.62 16.94
CA THR A 431 -8.08 11.54 16.84
C THR A 431 -8.50 10.56 15.75
N GLN A 432 -9.50 9.74 16.04
CA GLN A 432 -10.08 8.80 15.08
C GLN A 432 -11.13 9.51 14.23
N TYR A 433 -11.09 9.27 12.93
CA TYR A 433 -12.01 9.82 11.95
C TYR A 433 -12.59 8.68 11.11
N GLU A 434 -13.89 8.76 10.87
CA GLU A 434 -14.62 7.82 10.04
C GLU A 434 -14.81 8.41 8.64
N PHE A 435 -14.48 7.65 7.61
CA PHE A 435 -14.51 8.03 6.19
C PHE A 435 -15.40 7.12 5.37
N TRP A 436 -16.13 7.69 4.41
CA TRP A 436 -16.86 6.94 3.38
C TRP A 436 -16.89 7.75 2.09
N VAL A 437 -16.90 7.07 0.95
CA VAL A 437 -16.83 7.70 -0.37
C VAL A 437 -17.91 7.17 -1.30
N SER A 438 -18.44 8.04 -2.16
CA SER A 438 -19.36 7.67 -3.24
C SER A 438 -18.78 8.12 -4.59
N ALA A 439 -18.93 7.29 -5.62
CA ALA A 439 -18.58 7.61 -6.99
C ALA A 439 -19.75 8.28 -7.72
N LEU A 440 -19.44 9.18 -8.65
CA LEU A 440 -20.41 9.93 -9.43
C LEU A 440 -20.09 9.82 -10.93
N ASN A 441 -21.10 9.52 -11.74
CA ASN A 441 -20.99 9.63 -13.21
C ASN A 441 -22.24 10.26 -13.82
N ALA A 442 -22.27 10.39 -15.15
CA ALA A 442 -23.40 10.95 -15.89
C ALA A 442 -24.75 10.26 -15.61
N SER A 443 -24.73 8.99 -15.15
CA SER A 443 -25.90 8.17 -14.88
C SER A 443 -26.37 8.23 -13.42
N GLY A 444 -25.53 8.66 -12.49
CA GLY A 444 -25.92 8.88 -11.10
C GLY A 444 -24.81 8.69 -10.07
N ILE A 445 -25.23 8.57 -8.81
CA ILE A 445 -24.37 8.38 -7.64
C ILE A 445 -24.36 6.90 -7.26
N SER A 446 -23.18 6.34 -6.98
CA SER A 446 -23.05 5.02 -6.39
C SER A 446 -23.60 4.99 -4.95
N PRO A 447 -23.90 3.80 -4.41
CA PRO A 447 -23.97 3.63 -2.95
C PRO A 447 -22.65 4.06 -2.29
N PRO A 448 -22.67 4.53 -1.02
CA PRO A 448 -21.45 4.85 -0.29
C PRO A 448 -20.64 3.59 0.01
N SER A 449 -19.33 3.74 0.09
CA SER A 449 -18.40 2.70 0.56
C SER A 449 -18.74 2.26 1.99
N GLU A 450 -18.19 1.11 2.39
CA GLU A 450 -18.09 0.81 3.82
C GLU A 450 -17.30 1.90 4.54
N ARG A 451 -17.63 2.10 5.82
CA ARG A 451 -17.02 3.14 6.65
C ARG A 451 -15.65 2.68 7.11
N ALA A 452 -14.61 3.45 6.80
CA ALA A 452 -13.24 3.17 7.22
C ALA A 452 -12.84 4.11 8.36
N VAL A 453 -12.19 3.59 9.40
CA VAL A 453 -11.69 4.38 10.53
C VAL A 453 -10.19 4.57 10.39
N TYR A 454 -9.77 5.82 10.33
CA TYR A 454 -8.36 6.22 10.29
C TYR A 454 -8.05 7.01 11.56
N VAL A 455 -6.79 7.02 11.98
CA VAL A 455 -6.32 7.80 13.13
C VAL A 455 -5.17 8.73 12.70
N THR A 456 -5.24 9.99 13.10
CA THR A 456 -4.13 10.94 12.93
C THR A 456 -2.97 10.57 13.85
N ALA A 457 -1.73 10.91 13.47
CA ALA A 457 -0.60 10.69 14.36
C ALA A 457 -0.73 11.48 15.68
N PRO A 458 -0.04 11.09 16.77
CA PRO A 458 -0.11 11.81 18.03
C PRO A 458 0.60 13.16 17.99
N SER A 459 0.42 13.95 19.05
CA SER A 459 1.20 15.18 19.26
C SER A 459 2.63 14.85 19.73
N PRO A 460 3.63 15.72 19.44
CA PRO A 460 4.97 15.56 20.00
C PRO A 460 4.96 15.62 21.53
N PRO A 461 5.57 14.64 22.23
CA PRO A 461 5.72 14.67 23.68
C PRO A 461 6.54 15.87 24.16
N ILE A 462 6.33 16.32 25.40
CA ILE A 462 7.18 17.35 26.02
C ILE A 462 8.05 16.72 27.10
N ILE A 463 9.37 16.74 26.90
CA ILE A 463 10.32 16.30 27.92
C ILE A 463 10.28 17.25 29.12
N LYS A 464 10.12 16.69 30.33
CA LYS A 464 10.13 17.44 31.59
C LYS A 464 11.55 17.57 32.10
N SER A 465 12.29 18.59 31.63
CA SER A 465 13.68 18.85 32.03
C SER A 465 13.89 18.90 33.56
N LYS A 466 12.98 19.54 34.30
CA LYS A 466 13.01 19.60 35.78
C LYS A 466 12.82 18.25 36.48
N LYS A 467 12.35 17.22 35.77
CA LYS A 467 12.19 15.86 36.31
C LYS A 467 13.29 14.91 35.84
N ILE A 468 14.28 15.39 35.08
CA ILE A 468 15.39 14.54 34.63
C ILE A 468 16.33 14.28 35.80
N ARG A 469 16.75 13.03 35.89
CA ARG A 469 17.82 12.59 36.78
C ARG A 469 18.82 11.84 35.94
N SER A 470 20.11 12.05 36.16
CA SER A 470 21.15 11.24 35.54
C SER A 470 22.28 10.96 36.50
N CYS A 471 23.02 9.91 36.21
CA CYS A 471 24.30 9.58 36.81
C CYS A 471 25.30 9.22 35.70
N GLU A 472 26.48 8.75 36.08
CA GLU A 472 27.54 8.38 35.12
C GLU A 472 27.10 7.26 34.16
N ASN A 473 26.18 6.38 34.56
CA ASN A 473 25.85 5.17 33.78
C ASN A 473 24.40 5.11 33.32
N ALA A 474 23.56 6.07 33.72
CA ALA A 474 22.14 6.03 33.42
C ALA A 474 21.47 7.40 33.47
N ALA A 475 20.34 7.52 32.79
CA ALA A 475 19.46 8.67 32.90
C ALA A 475 18.00 8.20 32.95
N LEU A 476 17.22 8.78 33.88
CA LEU A 476 15.78 8.59 33.94
C LEU A 476 15.12 9.84 33.34
N VAL A 477 14.59 9.68 32.13
CA VAL A 477 13.94 10.75 31.36
C VAL A 477 12.43 10.62 31.51
N CYS A 478 11.76 11.72 31.80
CA CYS A 478 10.30 11.79 31.90
C CYS A 478 9.76 12.82 30.93
N TRP A 479 8.58 12.56 30.38
CA TRP A 479 7.85 13.48 29.51
C TRP A 479 6.37 13.52 29.89
N GLU A 480 5.61 14.34 29.17
CA GLU A 480 4.15 14.33 29.20
C GLU A 480 3.60 14.24 27.78
N SER A 481 2.45 13.58 27.64
CA SER A 481 1.65 13.63 26.42
C SER A 481 0.66 14.80 26.49
N ARG A 482 0.46 15.48 25.37
CA ARG A 482 -0.59 16.50 25.22
C ARG A 482 -1.91 15.92 24.72
N ASP A 483 -1.89 14.67 24.26
CA ASP A 483 -3.06 14.05 23.66
C ASP A 483 -4.06 13.63 24.73
N ILE A 484 -5.33 13.93 24.49
CA ILE A 484 -6.44 13.55 25.38
C ILE A 484 -6.67 12.04 25.28
N ASN A 485 -6.54 11.49 24.07
CA ASN A 485 -6.63 10.06 23.82
C ASN A 485 -5.31 9.37 24.22
N PRO A 486 -5.37 8.12 24.71
CA PRO A 486 -4.17 7.37 25.04
C PRO A 486 -3.29 7.20 23.81
N VAL A 487 -1.98 7.33 24.02
CA VAL A 487 -0.96 7.03 23.01
C VAL A 487 -0.57 5.56 23.17
N ASP A 488 -0.35 4.85 22.06
CA ASP A 488 -0.07 3.41 22.10
C ASP A 488 1.32 3.13 22.68
N SER A 489 2.34 3.89 22.26
CA SER A 489 3.69 3.80 22.81
C SER A 489 4.55 5.04 22.49
N TYR A 490 5.75 5.10 23.05
CA TYR A 490 6.75 6.11 22.75
C TYR A 490 8.02 5.48 22.19
N MET A 491 8.75 6.28 21.40
CA MET A 491 10.08 5.99 20.90
C MET A 491 11.04 7.06 21.41
N VAL A 492 12.17 6.65 21.96
CA VAL A 492 13.24 7.54 22.43
C VAL A 492 14.41 7.38 21.49
N GLU A 493 14.81 8.48 20.85
CA GLU A 493 15.97 8.56 19.97
C GLU A 493 17.12 9.22 20.76
N LEU A 494 18.27 8.55 20.82
CA LEU A 494 19.45 9.00 21.56
C LEU A 494 20.63 9.15 20.61
N SER A 495 21.22 10.33 20.63
CA SER A 495 22.27 10.76 19.73
C SER A 495 23.52 11.09 20.54
N LYS A 496 24.58 10.31 20.37
CA LYS A 496 25.86 10.53 21.08
C LYS A 496 26.60 11.72 20.44
N LEU A 497 26.88 12.76 21.23
CA LEU A 497 27.62 13.93 20.75
C LEU A 497 29.13 13.69 20.86
N THR A 498 29.81 13.54 19.74
CA THR A 498 31.27 13.53 19.66
C THR A 498 31.78 14.95 19.35
N ASP A 499 32.94 15.34 19.90
CA ASP A 499 33.58 16.63 19.60
C ASP A 499 34.06 16.75 18.13
N GLU A 500 34.04 15.64 17.39
CA GLU A 500 34.31 15.60 15.96
C GLU A 500 33.02 16.01 15.22
N GLU A 501 33.08 17.10 14.44
CA GLU A 501 32.02 17.65 13.58
C GLU A 501 31.64 16.71 12.41
N ASN A 502 31.52 15.41 12.67
CA ASN A 502 31.05 14.41 11.74
C ASN A 502 29.56 14.18 11.98
N ASP A 503 28.75 14.32 10.92
CA ASP A 503 27.31 14.06 10.88
C ASP A 503 26.94 12.58 11.12
N ASP A 504 27.94 11.72 11.40
CA ASP A 504 27.76 10.32 11.78
C ASP A 504 27.43 10.21 13.29
N THR A 505 26.42 10.97 13.70
CA THR A 505 25.87 10.89 15.05
C THR A 505 25.16 9.55 15.18
N ILE A 506 25.79 8.57 15.81
CA ILE A 506 25.17 7.26 16.06
C ILE A 506 23.87 7.52 16.83
N THR A 507 22.74 7.32 16.13
CA THR A 507 21.41 7.42 16.68
C THR A 507 20.93 6.03 17.04
N GLU A 508 20.88 5.75 18.33
CA GLU A 508 20.18 4.57 18.84
C GLU A 508 18.70 4.92 19.06
N SER A 509 17.81 3.93 19.00
CA SER A 509 16.37 4.13 19.22
C SER A 509 15.79 3.06 20.12
N ILE A 510 15.11 3.47 21.18
CA ILE A 510 14.36 2.58 22.09
C ILE A 510 12.88 2.73 21.74
N VAL A 511 12.24 1.63 21.30
CA VAL A 511 10.86 1.62 20.79
C VAL A 511 9.94 0.86 21.76
N GLY A 512 8.65 1.18 21.75
CA GLY A 512 7.63 0.42 22.47
C GLY A 512 7.53 0.75 23.95
N ILE A 513 7.91 1.97 24.34
CA ILE A 513 7.84 2.43 25.74
C ILE A 513 6.38 2.75 26.05
N PRO A 514 5.72 2.09 27.03
CA PRO A 514 4.29 2.28 27.29
C PRO A 514 3.98 3.49 28.17
N ASN A 515 4.93 3.92 29.01
CA ASN A 515 4.75 4.97 30.00
C ASN A 515 5.50 6.25 29.60
N CYS A 516 5.14 7.39 30.20
CA CYS A 516 5.82 8.67 29.95
C CYS A 516 7.17 8.82 30.69
N GLU A 517 7.86 7.71 30.94
CA GLU A 517 9.17 7.68 31.58
C GLU A 517 9.98 6.48 31.08
N VAL A 518 11.31 6.67 30.98
CA VAL A 518 12.22 5.59 30.63
C VAL A 518 13.56 5.72 31.36
N LEU A 519 14.05 4.60 31.89
CA LEU A 519 15.40 4.47 32.38
C LEU A 519 16.31 4.03 31.24
N ILE A 520 17.26 4.88 30.89
CA ILE A 520 18.20 4.69 29.80
C ILE A 520 19.57 4.38 30.40
N HIS A 521 20.21 3.31 29.93
CA HIS A 521 21.60 3.02 30.27
C HIS A 521 22.52 3.76 29.32
N LEU A 522 23.49 4.49 29.85
CA LEU A 522 24.37 5.37 29.10
C LEU A 522 25.83 5.06 29.43
N GLN A 523 26.74 5.40 28.51
CA GLN A 523 28.17 5.33 28.78
C GLN A 523 28.63 6.53 29.64
N PRO A 524 29.60 6.34 30.57
CA PRO A 524 30.19 7.43 31.36
C PRO A 524 30.92 8.47 30.52
N ILE A 525 31.01 9.69 31.06
CA ILE A 525 31.81 10.82 30.54
C ILE A 525 31.44 11.11 29.08
N GLN A 526 30.13 11.18 28.82
CA GLN A 526 29.59 11.36 27.48
C GLN A 526 28.39 12.31 27.48
N SER A 527 28.24 13.03 26.38
CA SER A 527 27.10 13.90 26.12
C SER A 527 26.13 13.23 25.15
N TYR A 528 24.84 13.21 25.51
CA TYR A 528 23.76 12.65 24.70
C TYR A 528 22.68 13.69 24.44
N ARG A 529 22.24 13.78 23.19
CA ARG A 529 21.02 14.51 22.81
C ARG A 529 19.88 13.50 22.71
N ILE A 530 18.82 13.72 23.48
CA ILE A 530 17.69 12.79 23.58
C ILE A 530 16.42 13.47 23.08
N CYS A 531 15.69 12.79 22.19
CA CYS A 531 14.39 13.20 21.68
C CYS A 531 13.36 12.07 21.93
N VAL A 532 12.09 12.43 22.07
CA VAL A 532 11.00 11.47 22.23
C VAL A 532 9.94 11.70 21.15
N ARG A 533 9.42 10.62 20.59
CA ARG A 533 8.27 10.57 19.69
C ARG A 533 7.14 9.76 20.32
N ALA A 534 5.92 10.15 20.05
CA ALA A 534 4.72 9.38 20.37
C ALA A 534 4.32 8.56 19.14
N LEU A 535 3.79 7.36 19.38
CA LEU A 535 3.40 6.40 18.35
C LEU A 535 1.96 5.97 18.57
N ASN A 536 1.20 5.91 17.49
CA ASN A 536 -0.07 5.20 17.43
C ASN A 536 -0.20 4.45 16.09
N LEU A 537 -1.34 3.79 15.87
CA LEU A 537 -1.66 3.13 14.59
C LEU A 537 -1.54 4.05 13.36
N GLY A 538 -1.73 5.36 13.52
CA GLY A 538 -1.65 6.33 12.43
C GLY A 538 -0.22 6.72 12.04
N GLY A 539 0.71 6.55 12.96
CA GLY A 539 2.13 6.76 12.73
C GLY A 539 2.84 7.40 13.92
N SER A 540 4.04 7.90 13.65
CA SER A 540 4.85 8.62 14.63
C SER A 540 4.59 10.13 14.61
N SER A 541 4.63 10.75 15.78
CA SER A 541 4.68 12.20 15.89
C SER A 541 6.05 12.76 15.50
N GLU A 542 6.12 14.09 15.37
CA GLU A 542 7.40 14.80 15.24
C GLU A 542 8.25 14.63 16.52
N ARG A 543 9.56 14.90 16.40
CA ARG A 543 10.48 14.84 17.56
C ARG A 543 10.08 15.89 18.60
N SER A 544 10.15 15.52 19.87
CA SER A 544 10.11 16.50 20.97
C SER A 544 11.26 17.49 20.86
N GLU A 545 11.16 18.61 21.58
CA GLU A 545 12.33 19.44 21.86
C GLU A 545 13.43 18.58 22.50
N PRO A 546 14.67 18.65 22.00
CA PRO A 546 15.75 17.79 22.44
C PRO A 546 16.26 18.23 23.81
N VAL A 547 16.66 17.26 24.63
CA VAL A 547 17.35 17.52 25.89
C VAL A 547 18.78 17.00 25.85
N LEU A 548 19.69 17.78 26.43
CA LEU A 548 21.10 17.41 26.55
C LEU A 548 21.35 16.79 27.93
N ILE A 549 21.85 15.57 27.94
CA ILE A 549 22.24 14.86 29.16
C ILE A 549 23.74 14.58 29.13
N HIS A 550 24.41 14.97 30.21
CA HIS A 550 25.82 14.69 30.44
C HIS A 550 25.95 13.59 31.49
N THR A 551 26.74 12.57 31.19
CA THR A 551 27.03 11.45 32.09
C THR A 551 28.36 11.64 32.82
N THR A 552 28.67 12.87 33.21
CA THR A 552 29.87 13.22 33.98
C THR A 552 29.71 13.00 35.48
N GLY A 553 28.48 13.00 35.99
CA GLY A 553 28.22 12.88 37.42
C GLY A 553 26.72 12.84 37.72
N THR A 554 26.36 12.89 39.00
CA THR A 554 24.96 12.84 39.42
C THR A 554 24.27 14.18 39.20
N TYR A 555 23.29 14.22 38.29
CA TYR A 555 22.45 15.37 38.04
C TYR A 555 21.04 15.14 38.61
N PHE A 556 20.55 16.12 39.37
CA PHE A 556 19.20 16.14 39.92
C PHE A 556 18.73 17.59 40.04
N CYS A 557 17.42 17.84 39.93
CA CYS A 557 16.84 19.17 40.10
C CYS A 557 16.31 19.37 41.53
N LEU A 558 16.21 20.61 42.00
CA LEU A 558 15.52 20.95 43.24
C LEU A 558 14.00 20.79 43.10
N ASN A 559 13.33 20.24 44.11
CA ASN A 559 11.90 20.01 44.10
C ASN A 559 11.15 21.17 44.78
N GLU A 560 10.65 22.09 43.94
CA GLU A 560 9.93 23.29 44.37
C GLU A 560 8.70 22.97 45.24
N ASP A 561 8.02 21.84 44.99
CA ASP A 561 6.84 21.42 45.76
C ASP A 561 7.15 21.11 47.24
N THR A 562 8.43 20.84 47.54
CA THR A 562 8.90 20.57 48.91
C THR A 562 9.47 21.80 49.61
N ALA A 563 9.69 22.88 48.88
CA ALA A 563 10.36 24.07 49.38
C ALA A 563 9.54 24.73 50.50
N HIS A 564 10.23 25.20 51.54
CA HIS A 564 9.62 26.07 52.53
C HIS A 564 9.18 27.40 51.87
N PRO A 565 8.04 28.00 52.22
CA PRO A 565 7.54 29.22 51.56
C PRO A 565 8.45 30.46 51.64
N LEU A 566 9.39 30.48 52.59
CA LEU A 566 10.41 31.54 52.75
C LEU A 566 11.67 31.32 51.90
N LEU A 567 11.79 30.17 51.25
CA LEU A 567 12.96 29.81 50.46
C LEU A 567 12.71 30.17 49.00
N ALA A 568 13.56 31.04 48.46
CA ALA A 568 13.54 31.40 47.05
C ALA A 568 14.56 30.54 46.29
N ILE A 569 14.17 30.02 45.13
CA ILE A 569 15.07 29.36 44.18
C ILE A 569 15.38 30.40 43.10
N LEU A 570 16.66 30.68 42.87
CA LEU A 570 17.08 31.67 41.87
C LEU A 570 16.91 31.14 40.45
N ASP A 571 17.07 32.03 39.46
CA ASP A 571 16.86 31.75 38.03
C ASP A 571 17.71 30.59 37.48
N ASP A 572 18.83 30.27 38.14
CA ASP A 572 19.69 29.14 37.78
C ASP A 572 19.09 27.77 38.16
N GLY A 573 18.05 27.73 39.00
CA GLY A 573 17.40 26.51 39.48
C GLY A 573 18.21 25.69 40.49
N PHE A 574 19.39 26.17 40.88
CA PHE A 574 20.35 25.46 41.73
C PHE A 574 20.85 26.27 42.92
N THR A 575 20.54 27.56 42.97
CA THR A 575 20.85 28.42 44.10
C THR A 575 19.59 28.69 44.91
N ILE A 576 19.67 28.47 46.22
CA ILE A 576 18.60 28.74 47.17
C ILE A 576 18.99 29.90 48.07
N ALA A 577 18.05 30.82 48.30
CA ALA A 577 18.27 32.03 49.08
C ALA A 577 17.13 32.25 50.10
N CYS A 578 17.47 32.90 51.21
CA CYS A 578 16.56 33.34 52.25
C CYS A 578 16.99 34.74 52.70
N ASP A 579 16.15 35.77 52.54
CA ASP A 579 16.54 37.17 52.76
C ASP A 579 16.16 37.71 54.14
N GLU A 580 14.89 37.61 54.58
CA GLU A 580 14.43 38.18 55.85
C GLU A 580 13.42 37.26 56.55
N LEU A 581 13.63 37.03 57.85
CA LEU A 581 12.73 36.26 58.74
C LEU A 581 11.61 37.11 59.35
N GLU A 582 11.31 38.29 58.80
CA GLU A 582 10.37 39.24 59.41
C GLU A 582 8.90 38.78 59.24
N ASN A 583 8.18 38.74 60.38
CA ASN A 583 6.74 38.52 60.54
C ASN A 583 6.18 37.16 60.07
N LEU A 584 6.40 36.17 60.94
CA LEU A 584 5.90 34.79 60.90
C LEU A 584 4.36 34.63 61.08
N GLU A 585 3.54 35.54 60.54
CA GLU A 585 2.07 35.49 60.60
C GLU A 585 1.39 35.78 59.25
N CYS A 586 2.08 35.58 58.12
CA CYS A 586 1.45 35.73 56.81
C CYS A 586 0.85 34.39 56.33
N ASP A 587 -0.38 34.45 55.81
CA ASP A 587 -1.11 33.37 55.12
C ASP A 587 -0.34 32.86 53.89
N LEU A 588 0.78 32.20 54.10
CA LEU A 588 1.59 31.58 53.05
C LEU A 588 0.89 30.29 52.62
N PRO A 589 0.74 30.03 51.31
CA PRO A 589 0.13 28.79 50.84
C PRO A 589 0.99 27.60 51.27
N VAL A 590 0.55 26.91 52.32
CA VAL A 590 1.19 25.67 52.78
C VAL A 590 0.72 24.56 51.85
N TYR A 591 1.62 24.10 50.99
CA TYR A 591 1.41 22.88 50.23
C TYR A 591 1.56 21.68 51.17
N ASP A 592 0.73 20.64 51.00
CA ASP A 592 0.71 19.47 51.89
C ASP A 592 2.09 18.77 52.05
N ASN A 593 2.99 18.93 51.07
CA ASN A 593 4.33 18.33 51.07
C ASN A 593 5.49 19.32 51.37
N SER A 594 5.19 20.60 51.60
CA SER A 594 6.20 21.63 51.87
C SER A 594 6.76 21.55 53.29
N PHE A 595 8.04 21.88 53.48
CA PHE A 595 8.57 22.05 54.84
C PHE A 595 7.91 23.25 55.52
N THR A 596 7.52 23.08 56.79
CA THR A 596 6.83 24.12 57.57
C THR A 596 7.65 24.63 58.75
N ARG A 597 8.62 23.83 59.22
CA ARG A 597 9.46 24.17 60.37
C ARG A 597 10.91 24.42 60.01
N CYS A 598 11.42 23.67 59.05
CA CYS A 598 12.76 23.81 58.50
C CYS A 598 12.67 24.66 57.24
N ILE A 599 13.48 25.71 57.08
CA ILE A 599 13.52 26.49 55.83
C ILE A 599 14.37 25.70 54.84
N GLY A 600 13.78 24.61 54.33
CA GLY A 600 14.49 23.62 53.53
C GLY A 600 13.73 23.18 52.30
N ILE A 601 14.41 22.38 51.50
CA ILE A 601 13.97 21.86 50.22
C ILE A 601 14.62 20.50 49.99
N LEU A 602 13.92 19.61 49.29
CA LEU A 602 14.48 18.35 48.78
C LEU A 602 14.92 18.50 47.33
N GLY A 603 15.99 17.80 46.97
CA GLY A 603 16.30 17.48 45.58
C GLY A 603 15.38 16.38 45.06
N SER A 604 15.42 16.19 43.75
CA SER A 604 14.80 15.05 43.09
C SER A 604 15.40 13.74 43.64
N LEU A 605 14.57 12.69 43.72
CA LEU A 605 15.03 11.36 44.13
C LEU A 605 16.23 10.94 43.26
N ILE A 606 17.21 10.27 43.86
CA ILE A 606 18.30 9.62 43.12
C ILE A 606 17.96 8.13 43.01
N PRO A 607 17.32 7.66 41.92
CA PRO A 607 16.81 6.30 41.78
C PRO A 607 17.85 5.33 41.21
N PHE A 608 19.14 5.68 41.32
CA PHE A 608 20.22 4.90 40.74
C PHE A 608 20.99 4.21 41.88
N PRO A 609 21.29 2.91 41.76
CA PRO A 609 22.30 2.29 42.62
C PRO A 609 23.69 2.79 42.21
N GLY A 610 24.62 2.82 43.17
CA GLY A 610 26.01 3.21 42.93
C GLY A 610 26.45 4.40 43.77
N LYS A 611 27.44 5.14 43.24
CA LYS A 611 28.05 6.31 43.88
C LYS A 611 27.52 7.59 43.26
N HIS A 612 27.18 8.54 44.12
CA HIS A 612 26.66 9.84 43.74
C HIS A 612 27.37 10.93 44.50
N TYR A 613 27.81 11.95 43.78
CA TYR A 613 28.53 13.08 44.34
C TYR A 613 27.93 14.40 43.89
N TRP A 614 27.85 15.36 44.81
CA TRP A 614 27.51 16.75 44.54
C TRP A 614 28.22 17.66 45.54
N GLU A 615 28.34 18.93 45.19
CA GLU A 615 28.95 19.95 46.03
C GLU A 615 27.94 21.01 46.40
N VAL A 616 28.09 21.56 47.61
CA VAL A 616 27.30 22.70 48.08
C VAL A 616 28.27 23.79 48.52
N GLU A 617 28.11 24.97 47.97
CA GLU A 617 28.85 26.17 48.31
C GLU A 617 27.97 27.05 49.19
N ALA A 618 28.51 27.41 50.36
CA ALA A 618 27.81 28.17 51.38
C ALA A 618 28.53 29.49 51.65
N GLU A 619 27.77 30.55 51.87
CA GLU A 619 28.31 31.84 52.30
C GLU A 619 28.83 31.77 53.75
N GLU A 620 29.88 32.53 54.08
CA GLU A 620 30.62 32.43 55.34
C GLU A 620 29.75 32.62 56.60
N ASP A 621 28.75 33.51 56.52
CA ASP A 621 27.87 33.89 57.62
C ASP A 621 26.52 33.14 57.63
N THR A 622 26.42 32.03 56.88
CA THR A 622 25.16 31.26 56.76
C THR A 622 25.15 30.01 57.64
N GLU A 623 24.10 29.85 58.46
CA GLU A 623 23.80 28.60 59.15
C GLU A 623 22.93 27.70 58.26
N TYR A 624 23.33 26.43 58.08
CA TYR A 624 22.68 25.54 57.12
C TYR A 624 22.66 24.08 57.57
N ARG A 625 21.82 23.29 56.90
CA ARG A 625 21.80 21.82 56.94
C ARG A 625 21.89 21.24 55.54
N ILE A 626 22.80 20.29 55.35
CA ILE A 626 23.02 19.62 54.06
C ILE A 626 23.07 18.12 54.30
N GLY A 627 22.43 17.33 53.44
CA GLY A 627 22.59 15.88 53.47
C GLY A 627 21.60 15.15 52.58
N VAL A 628 21.05 14.06 53.10
CA VAL A 628 20.06 13.24 52.40
C VAL A 628 18.88 12.87 53.30
N ALA A 629 17.73 12.62 52.70
CA ALA A 629 16.49 12.30 53.38
C ALA A 629 15.66 11.30 52.57
N PHE A 630 14.87 10.46 53.24
CA PHE A 630 13.83 9.69 52.58
C PHE A 630 12.64 10.59 52.21
N GLU A 631 11.87 10.20 51.19
CA GLU A 631 10.65 10.92 50.78
C GLU A 631 9.68 11.14 51.96
N ASN A 632 9.51 10.12 52.82
CA ASN A 632 8.63 10.14 53.98
C ASN A 632 9.14 10.98 55.18
N THR A 633 10.20 11.76 55.01
CA THR A 633 10.76 12.59 56.09
C THR A 633 9.73 13.63 56.56
N PRO A 634 9.46 13.72 57.88
CA PRO A 634 8.43 14.63 58.39
C PRO A 634 8.75 16.09 58.07
N ARG A 635 7.82 16.77 57.39
CA ARG A 635 7.98 18.16 56.93
C ARG A 635 7.86 19.22 58.02
N HIS A 636 7.29 18.85 59.17
CA HIS A 636 7.11 19.70 60.36
C HIS A 636 8.28 19.61 61.36
N GLY A 637 9.32 18.83 61.05
CA GLY A 637 10.51 18.68 61.89
C GLY A 637 11.77 19.28 61.25
N TYR A 638 12.87 19.26 61.99
CA TYR A 638 14.19 19.62 61.47
C TYR A 638 14.87 18.41 60.82
N LEU A 639 15.57 18.65 59.69
CA LEU A 639 16.39 17.66 59.02
C LEU A 639 17.52 17.13 59.94
N GLY A 640 17.70 15.82 60.02
CA GLY A 640 18.64 15.12 60.92
C GLY A 640 18.13 14.85 62.34
N ALA A 641 17.00 15.44 62.74
CA ALA A 641 16.39 15.19 64.06
C ALA A 641 15.53 13.92 64.11
N ASN A 642 15.25 13.31 62.96
CA ASN A 642 14.46 12.10 62.80
C ASN A 642 15.34 10.95 62.28
N ASN A 643 14.76 9.75 62.19
CA ASN A 643 15.42 8.54 61.69
C ASN A 643 15.33 8.39 60.16
N SER A 644 14.76 9.35 59.45
CA SER A 644 14.58 9.34 58.00
C SER A 644 15.46 10.35 57.26
N SER A 645 16.32 11.07 57.97
CA SER A 645 17.28 12.02 57.38
C SER A 645 18.66 11.96 58.03
N TRP A 646 19.68 12.26 57.25
CA TRP A 646 21.09 12.29 57.63
C TRP A 646 21.70 13.59 57.13
N CYS A 647 22.12 14.46 58.04
CA CYS A 647 22.52 15.81 57.68
C CYS A 647 23.75 16.28 58.46
N MET A 648 24.59 17.07 57.80
CA MET A 648 25.55 17.94 58.44
C MET A 648 24.88 19.29 58.71
N ARG A 649 24.96 19.77 59.95
CA ARG A 649 24.47 21.09 60.39
C ARG A 649 25.66 21.98 60.73
N HIS A 650 25.62 23.21 60.23
CA HIS A 650 26.56 24.28 60.56
C HIS A 650 25.85 25.34 61.42
N ILE A 651 26.50 25.75 62.52
CA ILE A 651 26.01 26.77 63.45
C ILE A 651 27.16 27.73 63.75
N ILE A 652 26.88 29.03 63.71
CA ILE A 652 27.86 30.07 64.00
C ILE A 652 27.69 30.48 65.45
N THR A 653 28.73 30.28 66.26
CA THR A 653 28.76 30.79 67.64
C THR A 653 29.72 31.97 67.72
N PRO A 654 29.57 32.89 68.70
CA PRO A 654 30.46 34.05 68.84
C PRO A 654 31.96 33.71 69.01
N SER A 655 32.28 32.43 69.27
CA SER A 655 33.64 31.96 69.52
C SER A 655 34.19 30.99 68.47
N ARG A 656 33.32 30.39 67.61
CA ARG A 656 33.71 29.38 66.61
C ARG A 656 32.54 28.96 65.71
N HIS A 657 32.88 28.39 64.56
CA HIS A 657 31.97 27.56 63.75
C HIS A 657 31.81 26.18 64.41
N LYS A 658 30.57 25.72 64.57
CA LYS A 658 30.23 24.40 65.13
C LYS A 658 29.58 23.55 64.04
N TYR A 659 30.05 22.31 63.90
CA TYR A 659 29.52 21.35 62.94
C TYR A 659 29.01 20.12 63.66
N GLU A 660 27.80 19.69 63.29
CA GLU A 660 27.11 18.54 63.88
C GLU A 660 26.65 17.60 62.76
N PHE A 661 26.96 16.31 62.87
CA PHE A 661 26.46 15.29 61.94
C PHE A 661 25.29 14.55 62.58
N LEU A 662 24.09 14.88 62.13
CA LEU A 662 22.82 14.53 62.72
C LEU A 662 22.14 13.35 62.02
N HIS A 663 21.80 12.33 62.80
CA HIS A 663 20.83 11.30 62.45
C HIS A 663 20.13 10.82 63.73
N SER A 664 18.79 10.79 63.74
CA SER A 664 18.00 10.53 64.96
C SER A 664 18.35 11.45 66.13
N GLY A 665 18.81 12.67 65.83
CA GLY A 665 19.26 13.66 66.83
C GLY A 665 20.60 13.33 67.51
N MET A 666 21.28 12.25 67.13
CA MET A 666 22.61 11.93 67.64
C MET A 666 23.68 12.68 66.86
N THR A 667 24.69 13.21 67.57
CA THR A 667 25.86 13.87 66.99
C THR A 667 27.14 13.28 67.57
N PRO A 668 28.11 12.90 66.73
CA PRO A 668 29.47 12.62 67.20
C PRO A 668 30.18 13.94 67.54
N ASP A 669 31.05 13.93 68.56
CA ASP A 669 31.89 15.11 68.90
C ASP A 669 33.03 15.23 67.89
N ILE A 670 32.82 16.04 66.84
CA ILE A 670 33.77 16.28 65.76
C ILE A 670 34.15 17.76 65.76
N ARG A 671 35.45 18.04 65.64
CA ARG A 671 35.98 19.40 65.56
C ARG A 671 36.59 19.63 64.21
N ILE A 672 35.98 20.53 63.44
CA ILE A 672 36.51 21.02 62.18
C ILE A 672 37.28 22.31 62.49
N THR A 673 38.58 22.33 62.15
CA THR A 673 39.47 23.47 62.44
C THR A 673 39.47 24.51 61.34
N ILE A 674 39.22 24.10 60.09
CA ILE A 674 39.15 24.96 58.92
C ILE A 674 37.71 24.89 58.39
N PRO A 675 36.90 25.95 58.56
CA PRO A 675 35.54 26.02 58.03
C PRO A 675 35.54 25.79 56.51
N PRO A 676 34.79 24.79 55.98
CA PRO A 676 34.59 24.65 54.55
C PRO A 676 33.69 25.76 54.00
N THR A 677 34.11 26.38 52.90
CA THR A 677 33.22 27.16 52.03
C THR A 677 32.48 26.24 51.06
N ARG A 678 33.12 25.11 50.69
CA ARG A 678 32.54 24.10 49.82
C ARG A 678 32.53 22.71 50.43
N ILE A 679 31.35 22.09 50.41
CA ILE A 679 31.08 20.80 51.04
C ILE A 679 30.74 19.79 49.98
N GLY A 680 31.58 18.78 49.85
CA GLY A 680 31.32 17.61 49.01
C GLY A 680 30.48 16.59 49.77
N VAL A 681 29.42 16.08 49.13
CA VAL A 681 28.58 15.01 49.67
C VAL A 681 28.69 13.81 48.75
N LEU A 682 29.17 12.68 49.28
CA LEU A 682 29.26 11.41 48.57
C LEU A 682 28.28 10.41 49.18
N LEU A 683 27.30 10.01 48.39
CA LEU A 683 26.38 8.93 48.68
C LEU A 683 26.86 7.65 47.96
N ASP A 684 27.17 6.62 48.72
CA ASP A 684 27.61 5.32 48.22
C ASP A 684 26.62 4.25 48.66
N TYR A 685 25.73 3.87 47.75
CA TYR A 685 24.74 2.82 47.99
C TYR A 685 25.36 1.43 48.14
N GLU A 686 26.48 1.17 47.47
CA GLU A 686 27.13 -0.15 47.46
C GLU A 686 27.79 -0.45 48.81
N ASN A 687 28.44 0.56 49.41
CA ASN A 687 29.12 0.43 50.68
C ASN A 687 28.28 0.90 51.88
N TYR A 688 27.04 1.34 51.66
CA TYR A 688 26.13 1.87 52.70
C TYR A 688 26.73 3.07 53.45
N ARG A 689 27.40 3.97 52.72
CA ARG A 689 28.12 5.13 53.28
C ARG A 689 27.56 6.43 52.75
N LEU A 690 27.37 7.39 53.65
CA LEU A 690 27.18 8.80 53.30
C LEU A 690 28.32 9.61 53.91
N SER A 691 29.18 10.15 53.06
CA SER A 691 30.40 10.85 53.48
C SER A 691 30.35 12.33 53.13
N PHE A 692 30.86 13.15 54.04
CA PHE A 692 30.95 14.59 53.91
C PHE A 692 32.42 14.99 53.86
N PHE A 693 32.75 15.93 52.98
CA PHE A 693 34.10 16.39 52.74
C PHE A 693 34.16 17.92 52.70
N ASN A 694 35.27 18.47 53.16
CA ASN A 694 35.67 19.84 52.84
C ASN A 694 36.37 19.79 51.48
N ALA A 695 35.67 20.26 50.45
CA ALA A 695 36.14 20.21 49.08
C ALA A 695 37.28 21.23 48.81
N ASP A 696 37.40 22.28 49.64
CA ASP A 696 38.43 23.32 49.48
C ASP A 696 39.84 22.79 49.74
N ILE A 697 39.97 21.86 50.69
CA ILE A 697 41.24 21.25 51.11
C ILE A 697 41.27 19.73 50.93
N ALA A 698 40.30 19.18 50.20
CA ALA A 698 40.15 17.74 49.97
C ALA A 698 40.21 16.89 51.26
N GLN A 699 39.53 17.36 52.32
CA GLN A 699 39.56 16.72 53.63
C GLN A 699 38.25 15.99 53.93
N HIS A 700 38.32 14.73 54.33
CA HIS A 700 37.19 14.00 54.89
C HIS A 700 36.75 14.59 56.23
N LEU A 701 35.44 14.82 56.39
CA LEU A 701 34.86 15.38 57.62
C LEU A 701 34.18 14.31 58.46
N TYR A 702 33.28 13.54 57.85
CA TYR A 702 32.55 12.48 58.53
C TYR A 702 31.91 11.49 57.57
N THR A 703 31.62 10.28 58.05
CA THR A 703 30.80 9.30 57.32
C THR A 703 29.74 8.69 58.23
N PHE A 704 28.49 8.70 57.76
CA PHE A 704 27.45 7.82 58.29
C PHE A 704 27.55 6.44 57.62
N ASN A 705 27.63 5.39 58.44
CA ASN A 705 27.46 4.02 57.98
C ASN A 705 26.00 3.64 58.23
N SER A 706 25.17 3.71 57.19
CA SER A 706 23.74 3.44 57.31
C SER A 706 23.22 2.70 56.08
N HIS A 707 22.48 1.63 56.32
CA HIS A 707 21.83 0.88 55.26
C HIS A 707 20.53 1.59 54.86
N PHE A 708 20.56 2.31 53.74
CA PHE A 708 19.37 2.96 53.19
C PHE A 708 18.38 1.91 52.68
N GLN A 709 17.19 1.84 53.30
CA GLN A 709 16.14 0.89 52.88
C GLN A 709 15.45 1.30 51.57
N HIS A 710 15.55 2.58 51.20
CA HIS A 710 14.93 3.18 50.02
C HIS A 710 15.93 4.15 49.37
N TYR A 711 15.66 4.55 48.13
CA TYR A 711 16.39 5.65 47.52
C TYR A 711 16.17 6.95 48.30
N VAL A 712 17.12 7.88 48.23
CA VAL A 712 17.12 9.11 49.03
C VAL A 712 17.08 10.34 48.12
N HIS A 713 16.59 11.42 48.71
CA HIS A 713 16.63 12.76 48.15
C HIS A 713 17.80 13.51 48.79
N PRO A 714 18.61 14.24 48.02
CA PRO A 714 19.43 15.31 48.57
C PRO A 714 18.54 16.28 49.35
N CYS A 715 19.00 16.82 50.47
CA CYS A 715 18.23 17.77 51.25
C CYS A 715 19.11 18.94 51.69
N PHE A 716 18.51 20.13 51.62
CA PHE A 716 19.18 21.39 51.90
C PHE A 716 18.27 22.27 52.74
N ALA A 717 18.82 22.97 53.72
CA ALA A 717 18.07 23.95 54.50
C ALA A 717 18.95 25.08 55.01
N LEU A 718 18.33 26.24 55.16
CA LEU A 718 18.88 27.44 55.77
C LEU A 718 18.28 27.59 57.18
N GLU A 719 19.11 27.89 58.18
CA GLU A 719 18.64 28.24 59.54
C GLU A 719 18.64 29.75 59.78
N THR A 720 19.52 30.47 59.09
CA THR A 720 19.58 31.94 59.04
C THR A 720 19.39 32.42 57.61
N PRO A 721 19.06 33.70 57.40
CA PRO A 721 19.17 34.32 56.09
C PRO A 721 20.56 34.10 55.49
N GLY A 722 20.61 33.87 54.18
CA GLY A 722 21.82 33.47 53.48
C GLY A 722 21.53 32.72 52.18
N ILE A 723 22.60 32.32 51.50
CA ILE A 723 22.54 31.70 50.17
C ILE A 723 23.32 30.37 50.17
N LEU A 724 22.75 29.33 49.55
CA LEU A 724 23.43 28.07 49.24
C LEU A 724 23.36 27.81 47.74
N GLN A 725 24.51 27.53 47.14
CA GLN A 725 24.62 27.15 45.73
C GLN A 725 24.93 25.66 45.60
N ILE A 726 24.06 24.92 44.91
CA ILE A 726 24.20 23.47 44.72
C ILE A 726 24.83 23.19 43.35
N ARG A 727 25.91 22.42 43.32
CA ARG A 727 26.60 21.99 42.10
C ARG A 727 26.33 20.51 41.86
N THR A 728 25.62 20.21 40.78
CA THR A 728 25.29 18.83 40.34
C THR A 728 25.95 18.51 39.00
N GLY A 729 25.90 17.25 38.56
CA GLY A 729 26.48 16.80 37.29
C GLY A 729 28.01 16.74 37.27
N ILE A 730 28.66 16.88 38.43
CA ILE A 730 30.11 16.87 38.58
C ILE A 730 30.62 15.44 38.87
N ALA A 731 31.75 15.08 38.26
CA ALA A 731 32.44 13.83 38.52
C ALA A 731 32.95 13.79 39.97
N ALA A 732 32.86 12.62 40.62
CA ALA A 732 33.40 12.45 41.96
C ALA A 732 34.93 12.69 41.96
N PRO A 733 35.46 13.65 42.74
CA PRO A 733 36.88 13.94 42.74
C PRO A 733 37.72 12.74 43.21
N PRO A 734 38.94 12.53 42.69
CA PRO A 734 39.76 11.36 43.04
C PRO A 734 40.04 11.21 44.55
N TRP A 735 40.09 12.33 45.28
CA TRP A 735 40.33 12.35 46.73
C TRP A 735 39.16 11.83 47.56
N THR A 736 37.94 11.74 47.00
CA THR A 736 36.80 11.12 47.71
C THR A 736 36.90 9.59 47.74
N ALA A 737 37.78 8.99 46.92
CA ALA A 737 38.02 7.54 46.89
C ALA A 737 39.04 7.07 47.92
N LEU A 738 39.74 7.99 48.60
CA LEU A 738 40.71 7.66 49.63
C LEU A 738 39.96 7.30 50.93
N PRO A 739 40.34 6.20 51.60
CA PRO A 739 39.60 5.63 52.74
C PRO A 739 39.55 6.53 53.98
#